data_AF-A0A559M3Q7-F1
#
_entry.id   AF-A0A559M3Q7-F1
#
_cell.length_a   1.000
_cell.length_b   1.000
_cell.length_c   1.000
_cell.angle_alpha   90.00
_cell.angle_beta   90.00
_cell.angle_gamma   90.00
#
_symmetry.space_group_name_H-M   'P 1'
#
loop_
_entity.id
_entity.type
_entity.pdbx_description
1 polymer ?
#
loop_
_entity_poly.entity_id
_entity_poly.type
_entity_poly.pdbx_seq_one_letter_code
_entity_poly.pdbx_strand_id
1 'polypeptide(L)'
;PYLSISQRNRSGSTSRFRQDPNASYRAQEKAYVQRLRQDQPFEYFEPYTPSIGYATGSDTEDESPSDPQFDNDHYDQETLLFYGNDEIKPSAEDLQDPSKRERLEWHGMLASVLTGDVVRQEKKRLIGASDKQGENLQAEIWLGIRSRICGRTLAAQRRMIEDTRSTLDTLLDDIVKFEVQGVSEAGKPAIDQVRDVVAKIEKCEGLYPTRTALETANKIAASLQYHATYEAVISWHNTTELINTELGILQSWVGNAELDFNKAKARSPSGNGLSDESSFIDRLLKEDGLTSLQGDKSILIGVSKVIKKAKNTLIQNSESFAKRHLPPYIEELLTLINFPSRLIEEIIKVRLEFARKMKDSAAQNSMMQEQMISQFQILLNLAIRIKLEYNTISEPEAGWDLPPCIDEAFDQVVLDALKFYFKLLNFKLSGNRNTFKEAEVLEQEWEFSNDIGRHLQGGDVEVAEQFSSLTFKAFHRLSQTFERDLQRKPRETVPEMTKRYKQSLDSVRVRQRMLQRFSRVLSDRFENSTDFSIAMDQNSLQNLYESLIETGHFQVYTASIEHDGIFLLASPSLYDRPKDIEAILGTCYHSDDTPEDPTNPYVLVLRPEMEMPWGGRRVDADIPEPTTDVKLGNLRLIADGSQARLANARHSFLESIDMHLDMVVEQRSNLKKVNAKLTEIKRVVYKLSGLIMDSVEIVRKQTQGLDCHELIQICFVFATEFGQRSLLYMDRNRQQMNKLKLTKLALDWVSFICDDCIATDRKTFRWAVQALEFAMVMTQGQHILALGDDEYSRLRAKVAGCMSLLISHFDIMGARSTLAAQAEKQRIEALAGQFRKMDMSRMMNDEESARYVLEQRLEQLCYLDDSRKQKEAERQALGRVLEDSNEADRSLTYLSSSASNVNMRWQQGRFVGGGTFGSVYAAINLDSGQLMAVKEIRLQDPTLIPTIAGQIRDEMTVLEVLDHPNVVSYHGIEVHRDKVYIFMEFCSGGSLAGLLEHGRIEDEQVIMVYALQLLEGLGYLHESGIVHRDIKPENILLNHNGVIKYVDFGAAKVIARQSKTLIAAEQGGKAKSMTGTPMYMSPEVIKGENPGRAGAVDVWSLGCVILEMATGRRPWASLDNEWAIMYNIAQGNPPQLPLPDQLSPQGIDFLKKCFVRDPKLRASAAELLQHEWIMAIKSQVSIDPGTPSENGSAHSASSRGSLG
;
A
#
# COMPACT_ATOMS: atom_id res chain seq x y z
N PRO A 1 -69.55 3.64 -0.19
CA PRO A 1 -70.47 4.52 -0.94
C PRO A 1 -69.72 5.72 -1.51
N TYR A 2 -69.72 5.86 -2.84
CA TYR A 2 -69.38 7.06 -3.64
C TYR A 2 -68.02 7.79 -3.50
N LEU A 3 -67.37 7.94 -4.69
CA LEU A 3 -66.34 8.90 -5.14
C LEU A 3 -64.86 8.57 -4.78
N SER A 4 -63.85 8.42 -5.68
CA SER A 4 -63.50 8.97 -7.04
C SER A 4 -62.62 10.25 -6.96
N ILE A 5 -61.48 10.50 -7.66
CA ILE A 5 -60.55 9.83 -8.63
C ILE A 5 -59.21 10.65 -8.59
N SER A 6 -57.97 10.30 -9.00
CA SER A 6 -57.32 9.48 -10.07
C SER A 6 -55.99 8.85 -9.55
N GLN A 7 -55.25 7.90 -10.17
CA GLN A 7 -54.32 7.89 -11.35
C GLN A 7 -53.17 8.95 -11.34
N ARG A 8 -51.88 8.64 -11.64
CA ARG A 8 -51.28 7.52 -12.44
C ARG A 8 -49.75 7.29 -12.20
N ASN A 9 -49.29 6.04 -12.39
CA ASN A 9 -47.98 5.54 -12.93
C ASN A 9 -46.57 5.76 -12.27
N ARG A 10 -46.01 4.63 -11.76
CA ARG A 10 -44.77 3.89 -12.16
C ARG A 10 -43.31 4.40 -11.91
N SER A 11 -42.53 3.45 -11.36
CA SER A 11 -41.15 2.98 -11.68
C SER A 11 -39.90 3.81 -11.37
N GLY A 12 -38.89 3.13 -10.77
CA GLY A 12 -37.50 3.59 -10.70
C GLY A 12 -36.69 2.92 -9.57
N SER A 13 -36.09 1.75 -9.81
CA SER A 13 -35.16 1.08 -8.88
C SER A 13 -33.80 0.87 -9.53
N THR A 14 -32.71 1.26 -8.86
CA THR A 14 -31.33 1.07 -9.33
C THR A 14 -30.46 0.37 -8.29
N SER A 15 -29.82 -0.72 -8.70
CA SER A 15 -28.83 -1.44 -7.90
C SER A 15 -27.52 -0.65 -7.77
N ARG A 16 -26.76 -0.90 -6.71
CA ARG A 16 -25.33 -0.51 -6.58
C ARG A 16 -24.48 -1.78 -6.55
N PHE A 17 -23.40 -1.79 -7.35
CA PHE A 17 -22.35 -2.82 -7.27
C PHE A 17 -21.52 -2.62 -5.98
N ARG A 18 -21.07 -3.73 -5.36
CA ARG A 18 -19.97 -3.72 -4.38
C ARG A 18 -18.62 -3.63 -5.12
N GLN A 19 -17.62 -3.03 -4.48
CA GLN A 19 -16.21 -3.10 -4.92
C GLN A 19 -15.50 -4.30 -4.27
N ASP A 20 -14.45 -4.79 -4.94
CA ASP A 20 -13.54 -5.84 -4.44
C ASP A 20 -12.70 -5.32 -3.25
N PRO A 21 -12.80 -5.89 -2.03
CA PRO A 21 -12.05 -5.44 -0.87
C PRO A 21 -10.53 -5.65 -1.03
N ASN A 22 -10.08 -6.63 -1.81
CA ASN A 22 -8.67 -6.98 -1.98
C ASN A 22 -7.91 -5.94 -2.81
N ALA A 23 -8.61 -5.02 -3.47
CA ALA A 23 -8.01 -3.94 -4.26
C ALA A 23 -7.36 -2.85 -3.38
N SER A 24 -7.96 -2.54 -2.23
CA SER A 24 -7.42 -1.55 -1.28
C SER A 24 -6.16 -2.08 -0.59
N TYR A 25 -6.20 -3.36 -0.18
CA TYR A 25 -5.11 -4.05 0.51
C TYR A 25 -3.78 -4.01 -0.26
N ARG A 26 -3.78 -4.36 -1.56
CA ARG A 26 -2.57 -4.33 -2.41
C ARG A 26 -2.00 -2.92 -2.62
N ALA A 27 -2.82 -1.87 -2.51
CA ALA A 27 -2.36 -0.49 -2.60
C ALA A 27 -1.65 -0.07 -1.30
N GLN A 28 -2.21 -0.45 -0.14
CA GLN A 28 -1.59 -0.25 1.16
C GLN A 28 -0.29 -1.07 1.32
N GLU A 29 -0.28 -2.33 0.86
CA GLU A 29 0.91 -3.20 0.90
C GLU A 29 2.09 -2.61 0.11
N LYS A 30 1.86 -2.09 -1.10
CA LYS A 30 2.91 -1.40 -1.87
C LYS A 30 3.50 -0.21 -1.11
N ALA A 31 2.66 0.60 -0.48
CA ALA A 31 3.12 1.73 0.34
C ALA A 31 3.87 1.27 1.61
N TYR A 32 3.50 0.12 2.18
CA TYR A 32 4.12 -0.48 3.37
C TYR A 32 5.50 -1.08 3.06
N VAL A 33 5.63 -1.91 2.01
CA VAL A 33 6.90 -2.53 1.59
C VAL A 33 7.93 -1.48 1.16
N GLN A 34 7.48 -0.34 0.62
CA GLN A 34 8.35 0.78 0.26
C GLN A 34 8.90 1.53 1.50
N ARG A 35 8.13 1.63 2.59
CA ARG A 35 8.56 2.18 3.88
C ARG A 35 9.49 1.23 4.64
N LEU A 36 9.23 -0.08 4.60
CA LEU A 36 10.02 -1.15 5.26
C LEU A 36 11.48 -1.29 4.74
N ARG A 37 11.91 -0.47 3.77
CA ARG A 37 13.32 -0.34 3.34
C ARG A 37 14.03 0.88 3.94
N GLN A 38 13.35 1.70 4.73
CA GLN A 38 13.82 2.97 5.29
C GLN A 38 13.61 3.03 6.82
N ASP A 39 14.37 2.22 7.58
CA ASP A 39 14.48 2.30 9.04
C ASP A 39 15.96 2.42 9.45
N GLN A 40 16.41 3.16 10.48
CA GLN A 40 15.88 4.23 11.35
C GLN A 40 17.09 5.00 11.96
N PRO A 41 16.89 6.14 12.66
CA PRO A 41 16.88 6.10 14.14
C PRO A 41 15.62 6.68 14.80
N PHE A 42 15.28 6.16 16.00
CA PHE A 42 14.05 6.44 16.75
C PHE A 42 14.15 7.56 17.81
N GLU A 43 13.10 8.38 17.93
CA GLU A 43 12.46 8.90 19.17
C GLU A 43 11.02 9.33 18.79
N TYR A 44 9.95 9.24 19.60
CA TYR A 44 9.60 8.37 20.74
C TYR A 44 8.05 8.37 20.89
N PHE A 45 7.45 7.44 21.65
CA PHE A 45 5.98 7.27 21.80
C PHE A 45 5.24 8.38 22.59
N GLU A 46 3.96 8.62 22.25
CA GLU A 46 2.87 9.08 23.15
C GLU A 46 1.57 8.26 22.91
N PRO A 47 0.59 8.23 23.86
CA PRO A 47 -0.52 7.27 23.88
C PRO A 47 -1.94 7.86 23.64
N TYR A 48 -2.96 6.99 23.57
CA TYR A 48 -4.39 7.35 23.44
C TYR A 48 -5.31 6.34 24.17
N THR A 49 -6.32 6.81 24.91
CA THR A 49 -7.56 6.09 25.31
C THR A 49 -8.76 7.08 25.33
N PRO A 50 -10.02 6.73 25.65
CA PRO A 50 -11.01 6.48 24.59
C PRO A 50 -12.30 7.36 24.62
N SER A 51 -13.17 7.13 23.62
CA SER A 51 -14.36 7.93 23.27
C SER A 51 -15.66 7.50 23.97
N ILE A 52 -16.65 8.41 23.99
CA ILE A 52 -18.10 8.09 23.92
C ILE A 52 -18.86 9.29 23.33
N GLY A 53 -19.77 9.06 22.37
CA GLY A 53 -20.47 10.09 21.57
C GLY A 53 -21.99 10.13 21.80
N TYR A 54 -22.74 10.77 20.87
CA TYR A 54 -24.18 10.62 20.50
C TYR A 54 -24.70 11.96 19.88
N ALA A 55 -25.51 12.04 18.83
CA ALA A 55 -25.70 11.22 17.62
C ALA A 55 -26.60 11.98 16.58
N THR A 56 -26.79 11.34 15.41
CA THR A 56 -27.81 11.54 14.34
C THR A 56 -27.75 12.79 13.44
N GLY A 57 -27.68 12.55 12.11
CA GLY A 57 -27.73 13.56 11.05
C GLY A 57 -26.91 13.17 9.81
N SER A 58 -27.51 12.45 8.86
CA SER A 58 -26.91 12.03 7.58
C SER A 58 -26.93 13.20 6.56
N ASP A 59 -26.15 13.31 5.48
CA ASP A 59 -25.07 12.54 4.80
C ASP A 59 -24.12 13.56 4.11
N THR A 60 -22.85 13.33 3.73
CA THR A 60 -21.87 12.22 3.83
C THR A 60 -20.52 12.77 4.32
N GLU A 61 -19.56 11.92 4.69
CA GLU A 61 -18.15 12.29 4.89
C GLU A 61 -17.23 11.35 4.08
N ASP A 62 -16.15 11.89 3.52
CA ASP A 62 -15.08 11.19 2.78
C ASP A 62 -13.75 11.90 3.12
N GLU A 63 -12.65 11.15 3.21
CA GLU A 63 -11.66 11.41 4.26
C GLU A 63 -10.40 12.20 3.82
N SER A 64 -9.80 12.96 4.76
CA SER A 64 -8.61 13.78 4.51
C SER A 64 -7.36 13.14 5.15
N PRO A 65 -6.28 12.84 4.39
CA PRO A 65 -5.25 11.91 4.85
C PRO A 65 -4.06 12.59 5.54
N SER A 66 -3.82 12.33 6.83
CA SER A 66 -2.49 12.36 7.50
C SER A 66 -2.46 11.82 8.94
N ASP A 67 -3.36 10.90 9.32
CA ASP A 67 -3.17 10.09 10.52
C ASP A 67 -2.55 8.72 10.16
N PRO A 68 -1.75 8.10 11.05
CA PRO A 68 -1.60 6.65 11.09
C PRO A 68 -2.88 6.03 11.67
N GLN A 69 -3.99 6.18 10.95
CA GLN A 69 -5.26 5.51 11.22
C GLN A 69 -5.03 3.99 11.16
N PHE A 70 -4.74 3.38 12.30
CA PHE A 70 -5.07 1.98 12.59
C PHE A 70 -6.59 1.87 12.75
N ASP A 71 -7.33 2.26 11.70
CA ASP A 71 -8.77 2.33 11.75
C ASP A 71 -9.36 0.92 11.78
N ASN A 72 -10.07 0.64 12.86
CA ASN A 72 -10.94 -0.52 13.03
C ASN A 72 -10.36 -1.85 12.51
N ASP A 73 -9.19 -2.22 13.03
CA ASP A 73 -9.03 -3.60 13.48
C ASP A 73 -10.22 -3.84 14.43
N HIS A 74 -11.28 -4.52 13.97
CA HIS A 74 -12.57 -4.63 14.69
C HIS A 74 -12.36 -5.22 16.11
N TYR A 75 -11.27 -5.96 16.27
CA TYR A 75 -10.78 -6.58 17.50
C TYR A 75 -9.96 -5.62 18.41
N ASP A 76 -9.43 -4.50 17.92
CA ASP A 76 -8.97 -3.40 18.79
C ASP A 76 -10.21 -2.61 19.33
N GLN A 77 -11.34 -2.61 18.60
CA GLN A 77 -12.62 -2.14 19.12
C GLN A 77 -13.20 -3.11 20.18
N GLU A 78 -13.09 -4.43 20.00
CA GLU A 78 -13.34 -5.41 21.09
C GLU A 78 -12.43 -5.17 22.30
N THR A 79 -11.15 -4.86 22.08
CA THR A 79 -10.20 -4.57 23.17
C THR A 79 -10.64 -3.35 23.99
N LEU A 80 -11.36 -2.40 23.39
CA LEU A 80 -12.02 -1.29 24.08
C LEU A 80 -13.36 -1.70 24.73
N LEU A 81 -14.19 -2.52 24.06
CA LEU A 81 -15.45 -3.04 24.59
C LEU A 81 -15.26 -3.92 25.84
N PHE A 82 -14.10 -4.58 25.98
CA PHE A 82 -13.75 -5.38 27.17
C PHE A 82 -13.57 -4.55 28.45
N TYR A 83 -13.46 -3.22 28.34
CA TYR A 83 -13.51 -2.28 29.47
C TYR A 83 -14.93 -1.72 29.74
N GLY A 84 -15.94 -2.18 29.00
CA GLY A 84 -17.28 -1.60 28.98
C GLY A 84 -18.36 -2.31 29.82
N ASN A 85 -18.50 -3.64 29.73
CA ASN A 85 -19.80 -4.29 30.02
C ASN A 85 -19.85 -5.54 30.92
N ASP A 86 -18.75 -6.25 31.22
CA ASP A 86 -18.79 -7.41 32.14
C ASP A 86 -18.56 -6.99 33.60
N GLU A 87 -19.51 -6.25 34.14
CA GLU A 87 -19.50 -5.75 35.51
C GLU A 87 -19.75 -6.88 36.54
N ILE A 88 -18.73 -7.27 37.31
CA ILE A 88 -18.99 -7.73 38.68
C ILE A 88 -19.14 -6.50 39.57
N LYS A 89 -20.35 -5.92 39.57
CA LYS A 89 -20.72 -4.85 40.53
C LYS A 89 -20.41 -5.34 41.97
N PRO A 90 -19.89 -4.47 42.86
CA PRO A 90 -19.61 -4.85 44.24
C PRO A 90 -20.88 -5.34 44.93
N SER A 91 -20.78 -6.36 45.78
CA SER A 91 -21.96 -6.95 46.41
C SER A 91 -22.63 -5.98 47.39
N ALA A 92 -23.90 -6.24 47.70
CA ALA A 92 -24.62 -5.46 48.73
C ALA A 92 -24.00 -5.60 50.14
N GLU A 93 -23.11 -6.58 50.36
CA GLU A 93 -22.32 -6.75 51.57
C GLU A 93 -21.00 -5.94 51.50
N ASP A 94 -20.33 -5.92 50.35
CA ASP A 94 -19.12 -5.10 50.12
C ASP A 94 -19.39 -3.60 50.30
N LEU A 95 -20.60 -3.15 49.97
CA LEU A 95 -21.03 -1.74 50.12
C LEU A 95 -21.39 -1.34 51.56
N GLN A 96 -21.53 -2.29 52.48
CA GLN A 96 -21.77 -2.03 53.90
C GLN A 96 -20.47 -1.86 54.71
N ASP A 97 -19.35 -2.37 54.21
CA ASP A 97 -18.02 -2.24 54.82
C ASP A 97 -17.46 -0.83 54.56
N PRO A 98 -17.24 0.01 55.60
CA PRO A 98 -16.72 1.36 55.42
C PRO A 98 -15.35 1.40 54.74
N SER A 99 -14.51 0.38 54.94
CA SER A 99 -13.16 0.33 54.38
C SER A 99 -13.19 0.10 52.87
N LYS A 100 -13.97 -0.88 52.40
CA LYS A 100 -14.17 -1.17 50.98
C LYS A 100 -14.80 0.00 50.25
N ARG A 101 -15.76 0.67 50.89
CA ARG A 101 -16.41 1.88 50.39
C ARG A 101 -15.42 3.02 50.17
N GLU A 102 -14.53 3.31 51.14
CA GLU A 102 -13.50 4.35 50.96
C GLU A 102 -12.60 4.08 49.75
N ARG A 103 -12.25 2.81 49.48
CA ARG A 103 -11.45 2.45 48.30
C ARG A 103 -12.15 2.80 46.98
N LEU A 104 -13.46 2.52 46.89
CA LEU A 104 -14.28 2.79 45.70
C LEU A 104 -14.53 4.30 45.51
N GLU A 105 -14.82 5.03 46.59
CA GLU A 105 -14.97 6.49 46.55
C GLU A 105 -13.65 7.20 46.17
N TRP A 106 -12.50 6.68 46.63
CA TRP A 106 -11.17 7.16 46.22
C TRP A 106 -10.88 6.93 44.72
N HIS A 107 -11.25 5.77 44.17
CA HIS A 107 -11.07 5.48 42.74
C HIS A 107 -11.92 6.41 41.86
N GLY A 108 -13.18 6.63 42.21
CA GLY A 108 -14.08 7.52 41.47
C GLY A 108 -13.59 8.97 41.36
N MET A 109 -12.91 9.47 42.40
CA MET A 109 -12.30 10.81 42.37
C MET A 109 -11.11 10.91 41.39
N LEU A 110 -10.38 9.82 41.14
CA LEU A 110 -9.25 9.83 40.20
C LEU A 110 -9.73 9.90 38.73
N ALA A 111 -10.76 9.12 38.38
CA ALA A 111 -11.29 9.06 37.01
C ALA A 111 -11.90 10.39 36.53
N SER A 112 -12.51 11.16 37.44
CA SER A 112 -13.13 12.45 37.12
C SER A 112 -12.13 13.57 36.77
N VAL A 113 -10.83 13.37 37.00
CA VAL A 113 -9.79 14.41 36.74
C VAL A 113 -9.19 14.29 35.33
N LEU A 114 -9.31 13.12 34.68
CA LEU A 114 -8.62 12.81 33.43
C LEU A 114 -9.50 12.95 32.16
N THR A 115 -10.76 13.35 32.28
CA THR A 115 -11.80 13.16 31.23
C THR A 115 -12.52 14.43 30.75
N GLY A 116 -11.91 15.61 30.92
CA GLY A 116 -12.54 16.93 30.67
C GLY A 116 -12.73 17.37 29.20
N ASP A 117 -13.70 18.26 28.96
CA ASP A 117 -14.36 18.53 27.66
C ASP A 117 -13.52 19.14 26.49
N VAL A 118 -12.26 19.52 26.70
CA VAL A 118 -11.52 20.44 25.79
C VAL A 118 -11.29 19.88 24.38
N VAL A 119 -11.27 18.55 24.19
CA VAL A 119 -10.77 17.90 22.96
C VAL A 119 -11.83 17.76 21.84
N ARG A 120 -13.12 18.00 22.12
CA ARG A 120 -14.21 17.44 21.29
C ARG A 120 -14.67 18.28 20.08
N GLN A 121 -14.32 19.57 19.98
CA GLN A 121 -15.17 20.52 19.26
C GLN A 121 -14.87 20.78 17.76
N GLU A 122 -13.67 20.47 17.25
CA GLU A 122 -13.13 21.17 16.06
C GLU A 122 -13.01 20.35 14.75
N LYS A 123 -13.63 19.16 14.62
CA LYS A 123 -13.49 18.28 13.43
C LYS A 123 -14.54 18.49 12.30
N LYS A 124 -15.38 19.55 12.31
CA LYS A 124 -16.56 19.59 11.40
C LYS A 124 -16.84 20.92 10.68
N ARG A 125 -16.10 21.19 9.60
CA ARG A 125 -16.48 22.23 8.61
C ARG A 125 -15.87 22.03 7.21
N LEU A 126 -16.70 22.22 6.17
CA LEU A 126 -16.38 22.39 4.73
C LEU A 126 -16.12 21.14 3.84
N ILE A 127 -17.20 20.55 3.32
CA ILE A 127 -17.26 19.99 1.94
C ILE A 127 -18.52 20.55 1.25
N GLY A 128 -18.49 20.75 -0.07
CA GLY A 128 -19.64 21.15 -0.89
C GLY A 128 -19.34 21.16 -2.39
N ALA A 129 -20.22 20.57 -3.20
CA ALA A 129 -19.98 20.25 -4.62
C ALA A 129 -20.78 21.13 -5.61
N SER A 130 -20.50 20.99 -6.91
CA SER A 130 -21.38 21.42 -8.02
C SER A 130 -21.09 20.61 -9.31
N ASP A 131 -21.96 20.71 -10.32
CA ASP A 131 -22.21 19.64 -11.32
C ASP A 131 -22.11 20.08 -12.81
N LYS A 132 -22.39 19.13 -13.72
CA LYS A 132 -22.20 19.16 -15.19
C LYS A 132 -23.27 19.94 -15.97
N GLN A 133 -22.93 20.36 -17.20
CA GLN A 133 -23.85 20.52 -18.35
C GLN A 133 -23.09 20.29 -19.67
N GLY A 134 -23.75 19.77 -20.73
CA GLY A 134 -23.06 19.54 -22.02
C GLY A 134 -23.82 18.95 -23.23
N GLU A 135 -25.11 18.61 -23.13
CA GLU A 135 -25.83 17.95 -24.24
C GLU A 135 -26.32 18.92 -25.33
N ASN A 136 -25.45 19.17 -26.32
CA ASN A 136 -25.83 19.52 -27.71
C ASN A 136 -24.64 19.52 -28.70
N LEU A 137 -23.40 19.51 -28.20
CA LEU A 137 -22.20 19.82 -29.01
C LEU A 137 -21.86 18.77 -30.09
N GLN A 138 -22.28 17.50 -29.92
CA GLN A 138 -21.87 16.37 -30.76
C GLN A 138 -22.33 16.48 -32.23
N ALA A 139 -23.54 16.97 -32.49
CA ALA A 139 -24.09 17.01 -33.85
C ALA A 139 -23.36 18.01 -34.76
N GLU A 140 -22.97 19.17 -34.23
CA GLU A 140 -22.15 20.15 -34.95
C GLU A 140 -20.70 19.65 -35.11
N ILE A 141 -20.15 19.00 -34.08
CA ILE A 141 -18.81 18.39 -34.12
C ILE A 141 -18.73 17.31 -35.21
N TRP A 142 -19.70 16.40 -35.34
CA TRP A 142 -19.66 15.35 -36.37
C TRP A 142 -19.60 15.92 -37.79
N LEU A 143 -20.48 16.87 -38.10
CA LEU A 143 -20.53 17.48 -39.44
C LEU A 143 -19.26 18.31 -39.72
N GLY A 144 -18.72 18.98 -38.69
CA GLY A 144 -17.46 19.72 -38.75
C GLY A 144 -16.23 18.83 -38.93
N ILE A 145 -16.15 17.70 -38.23
CA ILE A 145 -15.07 16.71 -38.40
C ILE A 145 -15.11 16.15 -39.82
N ARG A 146 -16.27 15.73 -40.32
CA ARG A 146 -16.37 15.17 -41.67
C ARG A 146 -16.03 16.20 -42.74
N SER A 147 -16.52 17.44 -42.65
CA SER A 147 -16.14 18.49 -43.61
C SER A 147 -14.64 18.83 -43.54
N ARG A 148 -14.00 18.73 -42.36
CA ARG A 148 -12.54 18.87 -42.18
C ARG A 148 -11.74 17.69 -42.73
N ILE A 149 -12.26 16.46 -42.67
CA ILE A 149 -11.61 15.28 -43.26
C ILE A 149 -11.61 15.41 -44.79
N CYS A 150 -12.77 15.70 -45.38
CA CYS A 150 -12.92 15.81 -46.84
C CYS A 150 -12.47 17.16 -47.42
N GLY A 151 -11.94 18.09 -46.60
CA GLY A 151 -11.34 19.37 -47.06
C GLY A 151 -12.32 20.42 -47.58
N ARG A 152 -13.54 20.48 -47.03
CA ARG A 152 -14.68 21.22 -47.61
C ARG A 152 -15.34 22.18 -46.65
N THR A 153 -16.11 23.11 -47.21
CA THR A 153 -17.03 23.95 -46.42
C THR A 153 -18.17 23.10 -45.85
N LEU A 154 -18.64 23.44 -44.65
CA LEU A 154 -19.79 22.79 -43.98
C LEU A 154 -21.03 22.73 -44.88
N ALA A 155 -21.28 23.78 -45.65
CA ALA A 155 -22.41 23.86 -46.59
C ALA A 155 -22.29 22.87 -47.75
N ALA A 156 -21.08 22.65 -48.28
CA ALA A 156 -20.87 21.73 -49.40
C ALA A 156 -20.89 20.25 -48.95
N GLN A 157 -20.32 19.93 -47.78
CA GLN A 157 -20.41 18.57 -47.24
C GLN A 157 -21.86 18.20 -46.90
N ARG A 158 -22.65 19.15 -46.36
CA ARG A 158 -24.08 18.95 -46.10
C ARG A 158 -24.87 18.60 -47.37
N ARG A 159 -24.49 19.17 -48.53
CA ARG A 159 -25.14 18.89 -49.82
C ARG A 159 -24.86 17.48 -50.34
N MET A 160 -23.58 17.07 -50.37
CA MET A 160 -23.17 15.72 -50.83
C MET A 160 -23.80 14.59 -50.01
N ILE A 161 -23.93 14.78 -48.70
CA ILE A 161 -24.62 13.82 -47.82
C ILE A 161 -26.11 13.70 -48.20
N GLU A 162 -26.77 14.82 -48.52
CA GLU A 162 -28.19 14.83 -48.89
C GLU A 162 -28.43 14.18 -50.27
N ASP A 163 -27.57 14.47 -51.25
CA ASP A 163 -27.62 13.83 -52.58
C ASP A 163 -27.44 12.30 -52.46
N THR A 164 -26.55 11.84 -51.58
CA THR A 164 -26.27 10.39 -51.36
C THR A 164 -27.40 9.66 -50.61
N ARG A 165 -28.21 10.36 -49.80
CA ARG A 165 -29.37 9.76 -49.10
C ARG A 165 -30.48 9.34 -50.06
N SER A 166 -30.53 9.86 -51.28
CA SER A 166 -31.54 9.53 -52.29
C SER A 166 -31.50 8.06 -52.77
N THR A 167 -30.40 7.34 -52.54
CA THR A 167 -30.22 5.92 -52.93
C THR A 167 -30.26 4.95 -51.75
N LEU A 168 -30.70 5.42 -50.58
CA LEU A 168 -30.66 4.64 -49.33
C LEU A 168 -31.72 3.51 -49.27
N ASP A 169 -32.95 3.78 -49.73
CA ASP A 169 -34.08 2.85 -49.54
C ASP A 169 -33.87 1.48 -50.20
N THR A 170 -33.22 1.44 -51.38
CA THR A 170 -32.94 0.18 -52.09
C THR A 170 -31.86 -0.65 -51.39
N LEU A 171 -30.87 -0.02 -50.75
CA LEU A 171 -29.85 -0.71 -49.97
C LEU A 171 -30.40 -1.29 -48.68
N LEU A 172 -31.37 -0.61 -48.04
CA LEU A 172 -32.01 -1.10 -46.81
C LEU A 172 -32.94 -2.30 -47.08
N ASP A 173 -33.70 -2.30 -48.17
CA ASP A 173 -34.57 -3.42 -48.56
C ASP A 173 -33.77 -4.69 -48.92
N ASP A 174 -32.60 -4.51 -49.57
CA ASP A 174 -31.58 -5.55 -49.81
C ASP A 174 -31.10 -6.21 -48.50
N ILE A 175 -30.89 -5.41 -47.45
CA ILE A 175 -30.41 -5.89 -46.13
C ILE A 175 -31.52 -6.62 -45.37
N VAL A 176 -32.77 -6.17 -45.43
CA VAL A 176 -33.90 -6.80 -44.72
C VAL A 176 -34.08 -8.27 -45.14
N LYS A 177 -33.89 -8.56 -46.43
CA LYS A 177 -34.21 -9.84 -47.09
C LYS A 177 -33.07 -10.88 -47.08
N PHE A 178 -31.98 -10.63 -46.34
CA PHE A 178 -30.82 -11.52 -46.36
C PHE A 178 -31.02 -12.80 -45.54
N GLU A 179 -30.76 -13.93 -46.19
CA GLU A 179 -30.66 -15.29 -45.64
C GLU A 179 -29.43 -15.97 -46.27
N VAL A 180 -28.74 -16.85 -45.52
CA VAL A 180 -27.57 -17.58 -46.04
C VAL A 180 -28.02 -18.69 -47.00
N GLN A 181 -27.40 -18.75 -48.18
CA GLN A 181 -27.65 -19.80 -49.18
C GLN A 181 -26.56 -20.88 -49.15
N GLY A 182 -26.91 -22.08 -49.59
CA GLY A 182 -25.98 -23.20 -49.65
C GLY A 182 -24.77 -22.90 -50.55
N VAL A 183 -23.59 -23.45 -50.22
CA VAL A 183 -22.35 -23.22 -50.97
C VAL A 183 -22.49 -23.57 -52.46
N SER A 184 -23.33 -24.57 -52.77
CA SER A 184 -23.67 -25.01 -54.14
C SER A 184 -24.49 -23.99 -54.95
N GLU A 185 -25.19 -23.06 -54.30
CA GLU A 185 -26.04 -22.05 -54.95
C GLU A 185 -25.35 -20.68 -54.99
N ALA A 186 -24.72 -20.26 -53.89
CA ALA A 186 -24.04 -18.98 -53.77
C ALA A 186 -22.59 -18.97 -54.31
N GLY A 187 -21.97 -20.14 -54.49
CA GLY A 187 -20.57 -20.26 -54.94
C GLY A 187 -19.52 -19.75 -53.95
N LYS A 188 -19.92 -19.37 -52.73
CA LYS A 188 -19.09 -18.86 -51.63
C LYS A 188 -19.48 -19.49 -50.29
N PRO A 189 -18.54 -19.68 -49.33
CA PRO A 189 -18.88 -20.09 -47.98
C PRO A 189 -19.70 -19.01 -47.25
N ALA A 190 -20.45 -19.40 -46.22
CA ALA A 190 -21.37 -18.53 -45.48
C ALA A 190 -20.70 -17.25 -44.92
N ILE A 191 -19.45 -17.36 -44.46
CA ILE A 191 -18.69 -16.23 -43.90
C ILE A 191 -18.43 -15.12 -44.93
N ASP A 192 -18.18 -15.46 -46.20
CA ASP A 192 -17.99 -14.47 -47.26
C ASP A 192 -19.34 -13.84 -47.69
N GLN A 193 -20.42 -14.63 -47.72
CA GLN A 193 -21.78 -14.11 -48.01
C GLN A 193 -22.19 -13.06 -46.96
N VAL A 194 -21.89 -13.31 -45.69
CA VAL A 194 -22.15 -12.38 -44.58
C VAL A 194 -21.30 -11.11 -44.71
N ARG A 195 -19.99 -11.22 -45.00
CA ARG A 195 -19.11 -10.05 -45.14
C ARG A 195 -19.55 -9.11 -46.28
N ASP A 196 -20.04 -9.66 -47.39
CA ASP A 196 -20.62 -8.88 -48.50
C ASP A 196 -21.86 -8.06 -48.09
N VAL A 197 -22.58 -8.46 -47.03
CA VAL A 197 -23.73 -7.71 -46.47
C VAL A 197 -23.29 -6.67 -45.44
N VAL A 198 -22.30 -6.97 -44.60
CA VAL A 198 -21.76 -6.01 -43.61
C VAL A 198 -21.24 -4.76 -44.31
N ALA A 199 -20.55 -4.90 -45.44
CA ALA A 199 -20.11 -3.76 -46.25
C ALA A 199 -21.26 -2.89 -46.82
N LYS A 200 -22.47 -3.45 -47.00
CA LYS A 200 -23.68 -2.66 -47.34
C LYS A 200 -24.20 -1.89 -46.12
N ILE A 201 -24.16 -2.49 -44.94
CA ILE A 201 -24.62 -1.89 -43.67
C ILE A 201 -23.77 -0.68 -43.30
N GLU A 202 -22.44 -0.82 -43.26
CA GLU A 202 -21.50 0.27 -42.93
C GLU A 202 -21.69 1.49 -43.83
N LYS A 203 -21.92 1.25 -45.13
CA LYS A 203 -22.19 2.30 -46.13
C LYS A 203 -23.48 3.07 -45.85
N CYS A 204 -24.48 2.45 -45.22
CA CYS A 204 -25.74 3.08 -44.85
C CYS A 204 -25.62 3.89 -43.55
N GLU A 205 -25.03 3.30 -42.49
CA GLU A 205 -24.78 4.00 -41.22
C GLU A 205 -23.85 5.20 -41.42
N GLY A 206 -22.89 5.07 -42.34
CA GLY A 206 -21.98 6.13 -42.76
C GLY A 206 -22.64 7.42 -43.26
N LEU A 207 -23.96 7.49 -43.49
CA LEU A 207 -24.66 8.71 -43.94
C LEU A 207 -25.23 9.59 -42.81
N TYR A 208 -25.09 9.21 -41.53
CA TYR A 208 -25.72 9.89 -40.39
C TYR A 208 -24.77 10.09 -39.19
N PRO A 209 -25.04 11.08 -38.29
CA PRO A 209 -24.23 11.32 -37.09
C PRO A 209 -24.21 10.17 -36.09
N THR A 210 -25.34 9.48 -35.98
CA THR A 210 -25.59 8.32 -35.11
C THR A 210 -26.57 7.40 -35.81
N ARG A 211 -26.60 6.11 -35.44
CA ARG A 211 -27.62 5.16 -35.91
C ARG A 211 -29.05 5.63 -35.57
N THR A 212 -29.25 6.24 -34.41
CA THR A 212 -30.52 6.89 -34.02
C THR A 212 -30.96 8.03 -34.95
N ALA A 213 -30.01 8.74 -35.58
CA ALA A 213 -30.32 9.75 -36.59
C ALA A 213 -30.67 9.14 -37.96
N LEU A 214 -30.15 7.96 -38.29
CA LEU A 214 -30.59 7.17 -39.46
C LEU A 214 -32.02 6.64 -39.24
N GLU A 215 -32.31 6.08 -38.07
CA GLU A 215 -33.63 5.54 -37.71
C GLU A 215 -34.72 6.61 -37.69
N THR A 216 -34.45 7.78 -37.11
CA THR A 216 -35.39 8.92 -37.14
C THR A 216 -35.63 9.48 -38.54
N ALA A 217 -34.70 9.27 -39.49
CA ALA A 217 -34.81 9.75 -40.86
C ALA A 217 -35.42 8.73 -41.85
N ASN A 218 -35.26 7.42 -41.61
CA ASN A 218 -35.67 6.38 -42.57
C ASN A 218 -36.56 5.30 -41.94
N LYS A 219 -37.75 5.10 -42.52
CA LYS A 219 -38.78 4.17 -42.02
C LYS A 219 -38.42 2.69 -42.21
N ILE A 220 -37.56 2.35 -43.18
CA ILE A 220 -37.09 0.97 -43.40
C ILE A 220 -36.03 0.64 -42.34
N ALA A 221 -35.09 1.56 -42.08
CA ALA A 221 -34.11 1.42 -41.01
C ALA A 221 -34.78 1.33 -39.63
N ALA A 222 -35.82 2.14 -39.38
CA ALA A 222 -36.64 2.09 -38.16
C ALA A 222 -37.53 0.83 -38.03
N SER A 223 -37.50 -0.11 -38.99
CA SER A 223 -38.33 -1.31 -38.92
C SER A 223 -37.72 -2.38 -38.01
N LEU A 224 -38.58 -3.09 -37.28
CA LEU A 224 -38.22 -4.28 -36.47
C LEU A 224 -37.57 -5.39 -37.31
N GLN A 225 -37.89 -5.48 -38.61
CA GLN A 225 -37.30 -6.47 -39.52
C GLN A 225 -35.87 -6.10 -39.90
N TYR A 226 -35.60 -4.83 -40.19
CA TYR A 226 -34.23 -4.34 -40.42
C TYR A 226 -33.37 -4.51 -39.16
N HIS A 227 -33.88 -4.12 -37.99
CA HIS A 227 -33.21 -4.31 -36.70
C HIS A 227 -32.81 -5.77 -36.48
N ALA A 228 -33.77 -6.69 -36.57
CA ALA A 228 -33.51 -8.11 -36.34
C ALA A 228 -32.56 -8.73 -37.38
N THR A 229 -32.45 -8.21 -38.61
CA THR A 229 -31.47 -8.69 -39.60
C THR A 229 -30.10 -8.05 -39.39
N TYR A 230 -30.02 -6.75 -39.11
CA TYR A 230 -28.78 -6.06 -38.71
C TYR A 230 -28.14 -6.79 -37.52
N GLU A 231 -28.90 -7.00 -36.44
CA GLU A 231 -28.37 -7.51 -35.18
C GLU A 231 -27.91 -8.96 -35.33
N ALA A 232 -28.64 -9.79 -36.07
CA ALA A 232 -28.20 -11.15 -36.41
C ALA A 232 -26.91 -11.18 -37.25
N VAL A 233 -26.85 -10.41 -38.34
CA VAL A 233 -25.72 -10.41 -39.29
C VAL A 233 -24.45 -9.84 -38.65
N ILE A 234 -24.56 -8.70 -37.99
CA ILE A 234 -23.43 -8.00 -37.37
C ILE A 234 -22.92 -8.76 -36.13
N SER A 235 -23.79 -9.30 -35.29
CA SER A 235 -23.36 -10.06 -34.10
C SER A 235 -22.70 -11.39 -34.45
N TRP A 236 -23.23 -12.11 -35.46
CA TRP A 236 -22.61 -13.34 -35.96
C TRP A 236 -21.25 -13.06 -36.59
N HIS A 237 -21.15 -12.11 -37.53
CA HIS A 237 -19.88 -11.77 -38.19
C HIS A 237 -18.79 -11.37 -37.20
N ASN A 238 -19.10 -10.43 -36.30
CA ASN A 238 -18.17 -9.90 -35.30
C ASN A 238 -17.85 -10.88 -34.16
N THR A 239 -18.41 -12.09 -34.20
CA THR A 239 -18.12 -13.18 -33.24
C THR A 239 -17.36 -14.30 -33.95
N THR A 240 -17.76 -14.66 -35.17
CA THR A 240 -17.05 -15.66 -36.00
C THR A 240 -15.65 -15.19 -36.39
N GLU A 241 -15.44 -13.93 -36.83
CA GLU A 241 -14.07 -13.44 -37.11
C GLU A 241 -13.22 -13.32 -35.84
N LEU A 242 -13.85 -12.99 -34.71
CA LEU A 242 -13.19 -12.87 -33.40
C LEU A 242 -12.68 -14.22 -32.88
N ILE A 243 -13.50 -15.26 -32.96
CA ILE A 243 -13.14 -16.66 -32.63
C ILE A 243 -11.98 -17.13 -33.52
N ASN A 244 -12.10 -16.94 -34.84
CA ASN A 244 -11.06 -17.36 -35.79
C ASN A 244 -9.73 -16.59 -35.60
N THR A 245 -9.79 -15.31 -35.20
CA THR A 245 -8.59 -14.51 -34.92
C THR A 245 -7.84 -15.04 -33.69
N GLU A 246 -8.53 -15.31 -32.57
CA GLU A 246 -7.89 -15.91 -31.39
C GLU A 246 -7.38 -17.33 -31.66
N LEU A 247 -8.13 -18.15 -32.41
CA LEU A 247 -7.69 -19.50 -32.79
C LEU A 247 -6.37 -19.46 -33.59
N GLY A 248 -6.27 -18.55 -34.56
CA GLY A 248 -5.05 -18.32 -35.34
C GLY A 248 -3.88 -17.81 -34.49
N ILE A 249 -4.14 -16.93 -33.52
CA ILE A 249 -3.15 -16.47 -32.54
C ILE A 249 -2.64 -17.67 -31.71
N LEU A 250 -3.52 -18.50 -31.15
CA LEU A 250 -3.14 -19.69 -30.36
C LEU A 250 -2.33 -20.70 -31.17
N GLN A 251 -2.74 -21.02 -32.40
CA GLN A 251 -2.00 -21.91 -33.31
C GLN A 251 -0.60 -21.35 -33.63
N SER A 252 -0.48 -20.04 -33.84
CA SER A 252 0.82 -19.39 -34.08
C SER A 252 1.75 -19.42 -32.85
N TRP A 253 1.17 -19.36 -31.65
CA TRP A 253 1.87 -19.32 -30.36
C TRP A 253 2.41 -20.71 -29.96
N VAL A 254 1.58 -21.76 -30.02
CA VAL A 254 2.03 -23.14 -29.79
C VAL A 254 3.03 -23.56 -30.88
N GLY A 255 2.69 -23.27 -32.14
CA GLY A 255 3.49 -23.58 -33.32
C GLY A 255 3.00 -24.80 -34.12
N ASN A 256 1.75 -25.20 -33.94
CA ASN A 256 1.06 -26.26 -34.68
C ASN A 256 -0.45 -25.95 -34.81
N ALA A 257 -1.13 -26.57 -35.79
CA ALA A 257 -2.57 -26.39 -36.01
C ALA A 257 -3.43 -27.21 -35.02
N GLU A 258 -2.86 -28.29 -34.49
CA GLU A 258 -3.53 -29.28 -33.61
C GLU A 258 -3.58 -28.87 -32.13
N LEU A 259 -2.92 -27.77 -31.75
CA LEU A 259 -2.78 -27.28 -30.36
C LEU A 259 -2.23 -28.33 -29.39
N ASP A 260 -1.29 -29.16 -29.86
CA ASP A 260 -0.61 -30.20 -29.09
C ASP A 260 0.66 -29.63 -28.42
N PHE A 261 0.69 -29.64 -27.08
CA PHE A 261 1.79 -29.06 -26.29
C PHE A 261 3.08 -29.90 -26.31
N ASN A 262 2.98 -31.20 -26.61
CA ASN A 262 4.09 -32.15 -26.57
C ASN A 262 4.82 -32.27 -27.92
N LYS A 263 4.25 -31.74 -29.01
CA LYS A 263 4.90 -31.67 -30.33
C LYS A 263 5.83 -30.46 -30.45
N ALA A 264 7.01 -30.67 -31.01
CA ALA A 264 7.93 -29.60 -31.40
C ALA A 264 7.37 -28.75 -32.55
N LYS A 265 7.81 -27.49 -32.66
CA LYS A 265 7.33 -26.53 -33.67
C LYS A 265 7.66 -26.99 -35.10
N ALA A 266 6.69 -26.91 -36.02
CA ALA A 266 6.88 -27.29 -37.42
C ALA A 266 7.97 -26.44 -38.09
N ARG A 267 8.80 -27.07 -38.95
CA ARG A 267 9.92 -26.41 -39.64
C ARG A 267 9.44 -25.40 -40.67
N SER A 268 9.86 -24.14 -40.54
CA SER A 268 9.82 -23.17 -41.63
C SER A 268 10.78 -23.60 -42.76
N PRO A 269 10.38 -23.61 -44.05
CA PRO A 269 11.22 -24.12 -45.15
C PRO A 269 12.50 -23.31 -45.51
N SER A 270 12.90 -22.32 -44.70
CA SER A 270 13.77 -21.22 -45.16
C SER A 270 14.84 -20.77 -44.15
N GLY A 271 15.12 -21.54 -43.10
CA GLY A 271 16.07 -21.14 -42.05
C GLY A 271 17.11 -22.21 -41.70
N ASN A 272 18.37 -21.96 -42.06
CA ASN A 272 19.53 -22.70 -41.54
C ASN A 272 19.90 -22.20 -40.13
N GLY A 273 19.05 -22.49 -39.14
CA GLY A 273 19.29 -22.24 -37.73
C GLY A 273 19.45 -23.54 -36.94
N LEU A 274 20.24 -23.50 -35.86
CA LEU A 274 20.32 -24.61 -34.90
C LEU A 274 18.94 -24.84 -34.26
N SER A 275 18.48 -26.09 -34.24
CA SER A 275 17.15 -26.47 -33.77
C SER A 275 17.08 -26.55 -32.25
N ASP A 276 16.27 -25.69 -31.62
CA ASP A 276 15.75 -25.93 -30.27
C ASP A 276 14.63 -26.97 -30.38
N GLU A 277 14.94 -28.24 -30.09
CA GLU A 277 14.00 -29.37 -30.15
C GLU A 277 13.04 -29.42 -28.93
N SER A 278 13.09 -28.43 -28.03
CA SER A 278 12.29 -28.42 -26.81
C SER A 278 10.78 -28.26 -27.04
N SER A 279 9.96 -28.90 -26.19
CA SER A 279 8.50 -28.90 -26.30
C SER A 279 7.91 -27.50 -26.10
N PHE A 280 6.60 -27.32 -26.35
CA PHE A 280 5.96 -26.05 -26.01
C PHE A 280 6.04 -25.77 -24.50
N ILE A 281 5.84 -26.80 -23.68
CA ILE A 281 5.96 -26.71 -22.21
C ILE A 281 7.39 -26.32 -21.82
N ASP A 282 8.42 -27.00 -22.31
CA ASP A 282 9.83 -26.68 -21.99
C ASP A 282 10.22 -25.24 -22.36
N ARG A 283 9.67 -24.71 -23.47
CA ARG A 283 9.87 -23.30 -23.87
C ARG A 283 9.17 -22.34 -22.91
N LEU A 284 7.97 -22.69 -22.45
CA LEU A 284 7.15 -21.92 -21.51
C LEU A 284 7.64 -22.01 -20.04
N LEU A 285 8.42 -23.05 -19.69
CA LEU A 285 9.02 -23.25 -18.37
C LEU A 285 10.39 -22.58 -18.17
N LYS A 286 10.95 -21.95 -19.20
CA LYS A 286 12.11 -21.04 -19.12
C LYS A 286 11.70 -19.73 -18.41
N GLU A 287 12.65 -18.97 -17.87
CA GLU A 287 12.41 -18.03 -16.76
C GLU A 287 11.31 -16.98 -17.00
N ASP A 288 11.21 -16.39 -18.21
CA ASP A 288 10.18 -15.39 -18.57
C ASP A 288 8.90 -15.97 -19.19
N GLY A 289 8.80 -17.30 -19.35
CA GLY A 289 7.68 -17.93 -20.06
C GLY A 289 6.39 -17.90 -19.24
N LEU A 290 6.43 -18.31 -17.98
CA LEU A 290 5.25 -18.38 -17.11
C LEU A 290 4.68 -17.00 -16.74
N THR A 291 5.52 -15.97 -16.63
CA THR A 291 5.07 -14.60 -16.35
C THR A 291 4.25 -14.01 -17.51
N SER A 292 4.48 -14.44 -18.75
CA SER A 292 3.68 -14.05 -19.92
C SER A 292 2.21 -14.53 -19.86
N LEU A 293 1.90 -15.50 -19.00
CA LEU A 293 0.53 -15.99 -18.75
C LEU A 293 -0.27 -15.09 -17.80
N GLN A 294 0.35 -14.09 -17.16
CA GLN A 294 -0.24 -13.26 -16.13
C GLN A 294 -0.35 -11.77 -16.55
N GLY A 295 -1.30 -11.05 -15.96
CA GLY A 295 -1.53 -9.62 -16.21
C GLY A 295 -2.28 -9.30 -17.53
N ASP A 296 -2.54 -8.02 -17.77
CA ASP A 296 -3.49 -7.55 -18.80
C ASP A 296 -3.14 -7.92 -20.26
N LYS A 297 -1.90 -8.37 -20.50
CA LYS A 297 -1.39 -8.80 -21.81
C LYS A 297 -1.45 -10.33 -22.02
N SER A 298 -1.93 -11.09 -21.04
CA SER A 298 -2.04 -12.55 -21.14
C SER A 298 -3.04 -12.94 -22.23
N ILE A 299 -2.60 -13.83 -23.13
CA ILE A 299 -3.40 -14.34 -24.27
C ILE A 299 -4.71 -14.99 -23.78
N LEU A 300 -4.67 -15.64 -22.60
CA LEU A 300 -5.84 -16.28 -22.00
C LEU A 300 -6.96 -15.28 -21.64
N ILE A 301 -6.63 -14.00 -21.43
CA ILE A 301 -7.61 -12.94 -21.20
C ILE A 301 -8.33 -12.55 -22.51
N GLY A 302 -7.64 -12.62 -23.66
CA GLY A 302 -8.26 -12.48 -24.98
C GLY A 302 -9.29 -13.59 -25.19
N VAL A 303 -8.83 -14.84 -25.12
CA VAL A 303 -9.66 -16.06 -25.22
C VAL A 303 -10.89 -16.01 -24.31
N SER A 304 -10.73 -15.66 -23.02
CA SER A 304 -11.84 -15.53 -22.06
C SER A 304 -12.88 -14.48 -22.45
N LYS A 305 -12.44 -13.30 -22.92
CA LYS A 305 -13.35 -12.25 -23.42
C LYS A 305 -14.10 -12.70 -24.67
N VAL A 306 -13.43 -13.42 -25.57
CA VAL A 306 -14.04 -13.99 -26.78
C VAL A 306 -15.09 -15.04 -26.44
N ILE A 307 -14.80 -15.98 -25.53
CA ILE A 307 -15.76 -17.00 -25.11
C ILE A 307 -17.00 -16.36 -24.46
N LYS A 308 -16.82 -15.41 -23.53
CA LYS A 308 -17.94 -14.73 -22.86
C LYS A 308 -18.80 -13.91 -23.83
N LYS A 309 -18.18 -13.25 -24.82
CA LYS A 309 -18.93 -12.56 -25.90
C LYS A 309 -19.68 -13.56 -26.79
N ALA A 310 -19.08 -14.71 -27.10
CA ALA A 310 -19.68 -15.76 -27.91
C ALA A 310 -20.89 -16.42 -27.22
N LYS A 311 -20.79 -16.81 -25.94
CA LYS A 311 -21.93 -17.30 -25.13
C LYS A 311 -23.09 -16.31 -25.18
N ASN A 312 -22.84 -15.05 -24.81
CA ASN A 312 -23.87 -14.01 -24.76
C ASN A 312 -24.52 -13.76 -26.13
N THR A 313 -23.73 -13.75 -27.21
CA THR A 313 -24.23 -13.50 -28.56
C THR A 313 -25.09 -14.66 -29.06
N LEU A 314 -24.68 -15.91 -28.82
CA LEU A 314 -25.41 -17.10 -29.25
C LEU A 314 -26.77 -17.22 -28.55
N ILE A 315 -26.81 -16.98 -27.23
CA ILE A 315 -28.05 -17.01 -26.43
C ILE A 315 -29.02 -15.92 -26.91
N GLN A 316 -28.55 -14.67 -27.00
CA GLN A 316 -29.40 -13.51 -27.35
C GLN A 316 -29.97 -13.55 -28.77
N ASN A 317 -29.27 -14.19 -29.73
CA ASN A 317 -29.64 -14.16 -31.15
C ASN A 317 -30.13 -15.52 -31.69
N SER A 318 -30.21 -16.56 -30.86
CA SER A 318 -30.55 -17.95 -31.20
C SER A 318 -31.70 -18.10 -32.22
N GLU A 319 -32.88 -17.56 -31.94
CA GLU A 319 -34.03 -17.57 -32.86
C GLU A 319 -33.75 -16.85 -34.19
N SER A 320 -33.02 -15.73 -34.13
CA SER A 320 -32.71 -14.89 -35.30
C SER A 320 -31.58 -15.46 -36.18
N PHE A 321 -30.69 -16.28 -35.62
CA PHE A 321 -29.71 -17.07 -36.37
C PHE A 321 -30.40 -18.23 -37.08
N ALA A 322 -31.22 -19.01 -36.36
CA ALA A 322 -31.97 -20.13 -36.93
C ALA A 322 -32.85 -19.69 -38.11
N LYS A 323 -33.55 -18.55 -37.96
CA LYS A 323 -34.41 -17.97 -39.00
C LYS A 323 -33.69 -17.55 -40.29
N ARG A 324 -32.35 -17.38 -40.28
CA ARG A 324 -31.56 -16.90 -41.43
C ARG A 324 -30.52 -17.92 -41.92
N HIS A 325 -30.61 -19.16 -41.43
CA HIS A 325 -29.70 -20.26 -41.74
C HIS A 325 -28.21 -19.96 -41.41
N LEU A 326 -27.95 -19.13 -40.39
CA LEU A 326 -26.60 -18.85 -39.91
C LEU A 326 -26.06 -20.06 -39.12
N PRO A 327 -24.89 -20.64 -39.47
CA PRO A 327 -24.38 -21.85 -38.81
C PRO A 327 -23.79 -21.55 -37.42
N PRO A 328 -23.90 -22.48 -36.46
CA PRO A 328 -23.36 -22.31 -35.10
C PRO A 328 -21.83 -22.53 -35.06
N TYR A 329 -21.13 -21.67 -34.33
CA TYR A 329 -19.65 -21.71 -34.13
C TYR A 329 -19.23 -22.51 -32.88
N ILE A 330 -19.98 -23.57 -32.54
CA ILE A 330 -19.84 -24.28 -31.25
C ILE A 330 -18.56 -25.15 -31.23
N GLU A 331 -18.16 -25.75 -32.35
CA GLU A 331 -16.98 -26.62 -32.41
C GLU A 331 -15.68 -25.82 -32.20
N GLU A 332 -15.53 -24.69 -32.87
CA GLU A 332 -14.40 -23.79 -32.69
C GLU A 332 -14.38 -23.22 -31.26
N LEU A 333 -15.55 -22.83 -30.73
CA LEU A 333 -15.70 -22.32 -29.38
C LEU A 333 -15.34 -23.36 -28.30
N LEU A 334 -15.69 -24.63 -28.52
CA LEU A 334 -15.28 -25.73 -27.64
C LEU A 334 -13.75 -25.91 -27.62
N THR A 335 -13.05 -25.74 -28.75
CA THR A 335 -11.57 -25.78 -28.74
C THR A 335 -10.96 -24.63 -27.94
N LEU A 336 -11.55 -23.43 -28.00
CA LEU A 336 -11.13 -22.28 -27.17
C LEU A 336 -11.41 -22.51 -25.67
N ILE A 337 -12.53 -23.14 -25.32
CA ILE A 337 -12.88 -23.47 -23.91
C ILE A 337 -11.95 -24.54 -23.33
N ASN A 338 -11.61 -25.58 -24.10
CA ASN A 338 -10.76 -26.70 -23.64
C ASN A 338 -9.25 -26.37 -23.59
N PHE A 339 -8.81 -25.29 -24.22
CA PHE A 339 -7.38 -24.98 -24.34
C PHE A 339 -6.71 -24.57 -23.00
N PRO A 340 -7.28 -23.67 -22.17
CA PRO A 340 -6.60 -23.19 -20.96
C PRO A 340 -6.46 -24.26 -19.87
N SER A 341 -7.49 -25.09 -19.66
CA SER A 341 -7.50 -26.16 -18.63
C SER A 341 -6.39 -27.17 -18.91
N ARG A 342 -6.40 -27.76 -20.11
CA ARG A 342 -5.40 -28.74 -20.57
C ARG A 342 -3.97 -28.19 -20.54
N LEU A 343 -3.77 -26.91 -20.85
CA LEU A 343 -2.44 -26.28 -20.79
C LEU A 343 -1.90 -26.25 -19.37
N ILE A 344 -2.70 -25.79 -18.40
CA ILE A 344 -2.24 -25.61 -17.01
C ILE A 344 -2.07 -26.96 -16.30
N GLU A 345 -2.94 -27.92 -16.58
CA GLU A 345 -2.85 -29.28 -16.02
C GLU A 345 -1.51 -29.95 -16.39
N GLU A 346 -1.12 -29.93 -17.68
CA GLU A 346 0.14 -30.50 -18.14
C GLU A 346 1.36 -29.75 -17.59
N ILE A 347 1.31 -28.42 -17.48
CA ILE A 347 2.38 -27.64 -16.83
C ILE A 347 2.55 -28.05 -15.37
N ILE A 348 1.45 -28.20 -14.63
CA ILE A 348 1.48 -28.60 -13.21
C ILE A 348 2.04 -30.03 -13.07
N LYS A 349 1.61 -30.98 -13.92
CA LYS A 349 2.18 -32.35 -13.95
C LYS A 349 3.69 -32.34 -14.16
N VAL A 350 4.20 -31.60 -15.15
CA VAL A 350 5.64 -31.51 -15.45
C VAL A 350 6.42 -30.86 -14.29
N ARG A 351 5.87 -29.80 -13.67
CA ARG A 351 6.50 -29.18 -12.48
C ARG A 351 6.47 -30.10 -11.24
N LEU A 352 5.40 -30.87 -11.03
CA LEU A 352 5.31 -31.88 -9.97
C LEU A 352 6.30 -33.05 -10.20
N GLU A 353 6.49 -33.49 -11.45
CA GLU A 353 7.51 -34.49 -11.77
C GLU A 353 8.93 -33.98 -11.52
N PHE A 354 9.24 -32.74 -11.93
CA PHE A 354 10.54 -32.11 -11.63
C PHE A 354 10.76 -32.00 -10.12
N ALA A 355 9.74 -31.55 -9.38
CA ALA A 355 9.74 -31.48 -7.92
C ALA A 355 10.00 -32.83 -7.25
N ARG A 356 9.32 -33.91 -7.68
CA ARG A 356 9.51 -35.28 -7.18
C ARG A 356 10.92 -35.84 -7.47
N LYS A 357 11.62 -35.33 -8.48
CA LYS A 357 12.98 -35.75 -8.87
C LYS A 357 14.10 -34.98 -8.15
N MET A 358 13.80 -33.90 -7.42
CA MET A 358 14.79 -33.14 -6.65
C MET A 358 15.13 -33.80 -5.30
N LYS A 359 16.43 -33.90 -4.98
CA LYS A 359 16.91 -34.36 -3.67
C LYS A 359 16.79 -33.25 -2.61
N ASP A 360 16.54 -33.60 -1.35
CA ASP A 360 16.33 -32.62 -0.27
C ASP A 360 17.50 -31.63 -0.09
N SER A 361 18.74 -32.04 -0.35
CA SER A 361 19.90 -31.14 -0.31
C SER A 361 19.92 -30.09 -1.42
N ALA A 362 19.32 -30.37 -2.57
CA ALA A 362 19.11 -29.38 -3.63
C ALA A 362 17.92 -28.47 -3.29
N ALA A 363 16.86 -29.06 -2.72
CA ALA A 363 15.68 -28.34 -2.25
C ALA A 363 15.96 -27.33 -1.11
N GLN A 364 17.16 -27.33 -0.52
CA GLN A 364 17.61 -26.33 0.46
C GLN A 364 18.25 -25.07 -0.16
N ASN A 365 18.38 -24.96 -1.49
CA ASN A 365 18.86 -23.73 -2.12
C ASN A 365 17.77 -22.63 -2.10
N SER A 366 17.95 -21.61 -1.27
CA SER A 366 16.98 -20.50 -1.05
C SER A 366 16.49 -19.85 -2.35
N MET A 367 17.38 -19.58 -3.31
CA MET A 367 17.02 -18.94 -4.57
C MET A 367 16.10 -19.83 -5.42
N MET A 368 16.34 -21.14 -5.42
CA MET A 368 15.52 -22.11 -6.15
C MET A 368 14.18 -22.36 -5.43
N GLN A 369 14.13 -22.27 -4.09
CA GLN A 369 12.87 -22.28 -3.34
C GLN A 369 12.00 -21.08 -3.73
N GLU A 370 12.57 -19.87 -3.75
CA GLU A 370 11.84 -18.63 -4.09
C GLU A 370 11.31 -18.66 -5.52
N GLN A 371 12.13 -19.10 -6.50
CA GLN A 371 11.68 -19.31 -7.88
C GLN A 371 10.54 -20.34 -7.97
N MET A 372 10.66 -21.51 -7.32
CA MET A 372 9.63 -22.55 -7.37
C MET A 372 8.32 -22.13 -6.67
N ILE A 373 8.40 -21.38 -5.55
CA ILE A 373 7.23 -20.82 -4.86
C ILE A 373 6.49 -19.84 -5.77
N SER A 374 7.21 -18.89 -6.38
CA SER A 374 6.65 -17.94 -7.34
C SER A 374 5.98 -18.63 -8.54
N GLN A 375 6.61 -19.68 -9.08
CA GLN A 375 6.02 -20.45 -10.18
C GLN A 375 4.76 -21.22 -9.77
N PHE A 376 4.73 -21.85 -8.59
CA PHE A 376 3.51 -22.51 -8.11
C PHE A 376 2.39 -21.51 -7.76
N GLN A 377 2.70 -20.32 -7.23
CA GLN A 377 1.73 -19.24 -7.06
C GLN A 377 1.06 -18.87 -8.40
N ILE A 378 1.84 -18.66 -9.48
CA ILE A 378 1.30 -18.34 -10.81
C ILE A 378 0.37 -19.46 -11.32
N LEU A 379 0.80 -20.71 -11.20
CA LEU A 379 0.05 -21.86 -11.72
C LEU A 379 -1.25 -22.13 -10.96
N LEU A 380 -1.23 -22.06 -9.63
CA LEU A 380 -2.42 -22.26 -8.80
C LEU A 380 -3.46 -21.16 -9.04
N ASN A 381 -3.06 -19.88 -9.03
CA ASN A 381 -3.95 -18.75 -9.35
C ASN A 381 -4.62 -18.93 -10.72
N LEU A 382 -3.84 -19.36 -11.73
CA LEU A 382 -4.35 -19.52 -13.09
C LEU A 382 -5.27 -20.76 -13.23
N ALA A 383 -4.96 -21.86 -12.56
CA ALA A 383 -5.82 -23.05 -12.51
C ALA A 383 -7.21 -22.74 -11.91
N ILE A 384 -7.24 -22.09 -10.75
CA ILE A 384 -8.50 -21.73 -10.07
C ILE A 384 -9.28 -20.70 -10.89
N ARG A 385 -8.61 -19.69 -11.46
CA ARG A 385 -9.25 -18.74 -12.37
C ARG A 385 -9.92 -19.44 -13.56
N ILE A 386 -9.24 -20.39 -14.20
CA ILE A 386 -9.79 -21.14 -15.34
C ILE A 386 -10.99 -21.98 -14.91
N LYS A 387 -10.93 -22.64 -13.75
CA LYS A 387 -12.05 -23.39 -13.18
C LYS A 387 -13.27 -22.50 -12.90
N LEU A 388 -13.06 -21.35 -12.28
CA LEU A 388 -14.14 -20.39 -12.01
C LEU A 388 -14.75 -19.83 -13.30
N GLU A 389 -13.92 -19.43 -14.27
CA GLU A 389 -14.41 -18.97 -15.56
C GLU A 389 -15.17 -20.08 -16.31
N TYR A 390 -14.69 -21.33 -16.27
CA TYR A 390 -15.40 -22.48 -16.85
C TYR A 390 -16.76 -22.73 -16.18
N ASN A 391 -16.84 -22.68 -14.84
CA ASN A 391 -18.11 -22.90 -14.14
C ASN A 391 -19.19 -21.88 -14.58
N THR A 392 -18.84 -20.59 -14.72
CA THR A 392 -19.76 -19.57 -15.27
C THR A 392 -20.13 -19.80 -16.75
N ILE A 393 -19.26 -20.48 -17.50
CA ILE A 393 -19.50 -20.84 -18.91
C ILE A 393 -20.41 -22.06 -19.01
N SER A 394 -20.25 -23.07 -18.14
CA SER A 394 -21.00 -24.34 -18.16
C SER A 394 -22.39 -24.30 -17.53
N GLU A 395 -22.76 -23.20 -16.86
CA GLU A 395 -24.15 -22.96 -16.44
C GLU A 395 -25.13 -23.09 -17.64
N PRO A 396 -26.12 -24.00 -17.58
CA PRO A 396 -27.00 -24.31 -18.70
C PRO A 396 -28.10 -23.26 -18.88
N GLU A 397 -28.28 -22.79 -20.11
CA GLU A 397 -29.24 -21.74 -20.46
C GLU A 397 -30.04 -22.11 -21.71
N ALA A 398 -31.11 -21.37 -22.02
CA ALA A 398 -31.97 -21.67 -23.16
C ALA A 398 -31.21 -21.52 -24.50
N GLY A 399 -30.91 -22.64 -25.15
CA GLY A 399 -30.08 -22.68 -26.36
C GLY A 399 -28.57 -22.78 -26.10
N TRP A 400 -28.16 -23.04 -24.85
CA TRP A 400 -26.77 -23.19 -24.43
C TRP A 400 -26.63 -24.39 -23.49
N ASP A 401 -26.13 -25.49 -24.05
CA ASP A 401 -25.81 -26.73 -23.35
C ASP A 401 -24.40 -27.16 -23.78
N LEU A 402 -23.56 -27.54 -22.82
CA LEU A 402 -22.14 -27.81 -23.04
C LEU A 402 -21.73 -29.17 -22.47
N PRO A 403 -20.97 -29.99 -23.22
CA PRO A 403 -20.34 -31.18 -22.66
C PRO A 403 -19.28 -30.78 -21.60
N PRO A 404 -18.96 -31.66 -20.64
CA PRO A 404 -17.89 -31.41 -19.68
C PRO A 404 -16.54 -31.21 -20.38
N CYS A 405 -15.90 -30.06 -20.14
CA CYS A 405 -14.62 -29.63 -20.77
C CYS A 405 -13.45 -29.50 -19.79
N ILE A 406 -13.62 -29.94 -18.53
CA ILE A 406 -12.54 -30.11 -17.55
C ILE A 406 -12.49 -31.60 -17.19
N ASP A 407 -11.28 -32.14 -17.14
CA ASP A 407 -11.01 -33.54 -16.75
C ASP A 407 -11.28 -33.74 -15.25
N GLU A 408 -11.88 -34.87 -14.86
CA GLU A 408 -12.13 -35.22 -13.46
C GLU A 408 -10.82 -35.26 -12.63
N ALA A 409 -9.67 -35.52 -13.27
CA ALA A 409 -8.36 -35.50 -12.62
C ALA A 409 -7.82 -34.09 -12.32
N PHE A 410 -8.38 -33.03 -12.91
CA PHE A 410 -7.84 -31.66 -12.82
C PHE A 410 -7.71 -31.18 -11.37
N ASP A 411 -8.77 -31.33 -10.57
CA ASP A 411 -8.80 -30.90 -9.17
C ASP A 411 -7.75 -31.62 -8.32
N GLN A 412 -7.53 -32.92 -8.54
CA GLN A 412 -6.52 -33.69 -7.83
C GLN A 412 -5.09 -33.25 -8.21
N VAL A 413 -4.86 -32.90 -9.48
CA VAL A 413 -3.56 -32.37 -9.96
C VAL A 413 -3.26 -31.01 -9.31
N VAL A 414 -4.26 -30.13 -9.18
CA VAL A 414 -4.11 -28.82 -8.52
C VAL A 414 -3.95 -28.97 -6.99
N LEU A 415 -4.66 -29.92 -6.36
CA LEU A 415 -4.51 -30.22 -4.93
C LEU A 415 -3.12 -30.81 -4.58
N ASP A 416 -2.58 -31.69 -5.44
CA ASP A 416 -1.19 -32.18 -5.31
C ASP A 416 -0.16 -31.02 -5.40
N ALA A 417 -0.42 -30.03 -6.25
CA ALA A 417 0.41 -28.83 -6.37
C ALA A 417 0.33 -27.93 -5.14
N LEU A 418 -0.87 -27.72 -4.57
CA LEU A 418 -1.05 -26.98 -3.31
C LEU A 418 -0.29 -27.65 -2.14
N LYS A 419 -0.38 -28.98 -2.03
CA LYS A 419 0.37 -29.79 -1.05
C LYS A 419 1.89 -29.65 -1.22
N PHE A 420 2.40 -29.63 -2.46
CA PHE A 420 3.83 -29.41 -2.70
C PHE A 420 4.27 -27.97 -2.42
N TYR A 421 3.44 -26.97 -2.75
CA TYR A 421 3.66 -25.58 -2.40
C TYR A 421 3.79 -25.39 -0.87
N PHE A 422 2.93 -26.02 -0.06
CA PHE A 422 3.08 -26.00 1.40
C PHE A 422 4.38 -26.65 1.89
N LYS A 423 4.86 -27.71 1.22
CA LYS A 423 6.18 -28.30 1.51
C LYS A 423 7.31 -27.28 1.27
N LEU A 424 7.25 -26.51 0.18
CA LEU A 424 8.21 -25.43 -0.10
C LEU A 424 8.12 -24.30 0.95
N LEU A 425 6.91 -23.87 1.30
CA LEU A 425 6.68 -22.81 2.30
C LEU A 425 7.25 -23.20 3.68
N ASN A 426 7.03 -24.44 4.11
CA ASN A 426 7.60 -25.00 5.34
C ASN A 426 9.14 -25.07 5.29
N PHE A 427 9.76 -25.26 4.11
CA PHE A 427 11.22 -25.15 3.94
C PHE A 427 11.72 -23.69 4.00
N LYS A 428 11.07 -22.74 3.30
CA LYS A 428 11.34 -21.29 3.34
C LYS A 428 11.32 -20.77 4.79
N LEU A 429 10.29 -21.17 5.56
CA LEU A 429 10.13 -20.82 6.98
C LEU A 429 11.05 -21.58 7.95
N SER A 430 11.72 -22.64 7.53
CA SER A 430 12.67 -23.41 8.37
C SER A 430 14.14 -23.14 8.06
N GLY A 431 14.47 -22.68 6.85
CA GLY A 431 15.83 -22.33 6.43
C GLY A 431 16.23 -20.89 6.74
N ASN A 432 15.25 -19.98 6.94
CA ASN A 432 15.52 -18.56 7.15
C ASN A 432 16.15 -18.29 8.53
N ARG A 433 17.36 -17.72 8.55
CA ARG A 433 18.05 -17.30 9.78
C ARG A 433 17.43 -16.04 10.41
N ASN A 434 16.75 -15.22 9.62
CA ASN A 434 16.06 -14.02 10.10
C ASN A 434 14.59 -14.35 10.44
N THR A 435 14.42 -14.85 11.66
CA THR A 435 13.13 -15.28 12.26
C THR A 435 12.10 -14.15 12.44
N PHE A 436 12.37 -12.92 11.97
CA PHE A 436 11.42 -11.80 11.91
C PHE A 436 10.40 -11.97 10.77
N LYS A 437 10.86 -12.43 9.60
CA LYS A 437 10.01 -12.57 8.39
C LYS A 437 9.05 -13.75 8.41
N GLU A 438 9.05 -14.56 9.46
CA GLU A 438 8.18 -15.74 9.56
C GLU A 438 6.70 -15.38 9.63
N ALA A 439 6.35 -14.29 10.34
CA ALA A 439 4.97 -13.84 10.48
C ALA A 439 4.49 -13.12 9.21
N GLU A 440 5.30 -12.18 8.69
CA GLU A 440 5.12 -11.47 7.40
C GLU A 440 4.79 -12.45 6.26
N VAL A 441 5.56 -13.55 6.15
CA VAL A 441 5.34 -14.59 5.13
C VAL A 441 4.09 -15.43 5.39
N LEU A 442 3.67 -15.67 6.64
CA LEU A 442 2.41 -16.39 6.89
C LEU A 442 1.18 -15.55 6.54
N GLU A 443 1.24 -14.25 6.81
CA GLU A 443 0.17 -13.29 6.52
C GLU A 443 0.02 -13.07 5.00
N GLN A 444 1.12 -12.87 4.27
CA GLN A 444 1.15 -12.72 2.81
C GLN A 444 0.67 -13.97 2.05
N GLU A 445 1.08 -15.16 2.49
CA GLU A 445 0.79 -16.42 1.78
C GLU A 445 -0.60 -16.98 2.15
N TRP A 446 -1.25 -16.45 3.19
CA TRP A 446 -2.57 -16.88 3.67
C TRP A 446 -3.70 -16.54 2.71
N GLU A 447 -3.84 -15.27 2.30
CA GLU A 447 -4.95 -14.86 1.42
C GLU A 447 -4.97 -15.71 0.14
N PHE A 448 -3.80 -15.82 -0.50
CA PHE A 448 -3.58 -16.68 -1.66
C PHE A 448 -3.96 -18.13 -1.36
N SER A 449 -3.40 -18.75 -0.32
CA SER A 449 -3.63 -20.17 -0.05
C SER A 449 -5.08 -20.49 0.31
N ASN A 450 -5.74 -19.60 1.06
CA ASN A 450 -7.14 -19.69 1.46
C ASN A 450 -8.06 -19.55 0.24
N ASP A 451 -7.78 -18.60 -0.65
CA ASP A 451 -8.51 -18.43 -1.92
C ASP A 451 -8.44 -19.66 -2.82
N ILE A 452 -7.23 -20.21 -3.00
CA ILE A 452 -7.03 -21.47 -3.74
C ILE A 452 -7.72 -22.65 -3.05
N GLY A 453 -7.65 -22.73 -1.71
CA GLY A 453 -8.24 -23.82 -0.93
C GLY A 453 -9.76 -23.90 -1.02
N ARG A 454 -10.45 -22.74 -1.01
CA ARG A 454 -11.93 -22.63 -1.16
C ARG A 454 -12.46 -23.26 -2.44
N HIS A 455 -11.64 -23.35 -3.49
CA HIS A 455 -12.05 -23.78 -4.82
C HIS A 455 -11.58 -25.21 -5.18
N LEU A 456 -11.05 -25.96 -4.22
CA LEU A 456 -10.59 -27.35 -4.37
C LEU A 456 -11.23 -28.26 -3.31
N GLN A 457 -11.70 -29.44 -3.72
CA GLN A 457 -12.27 -30.42 -2.79
C GLN A 457 -11.21 -30.88 -1.77
N GLY A 458 -11.42 -30.59 -0.49
CA GLY A 458 -10.45 -30.86 0.59
C GLY A 458 -9.20 -29.98 0.57
N GLY A 459 -9.17 -28.90 -0.24
CA GLY A 459 -8.09 -27.92 -0.24
C GLY A 459 -8.09 -27.05 1.02
N ASP A 460 -9.28 -26.65 1.47
CA ASP A 460 -9.55 -25.94 2.72
C ASP A 460 -9.01 -26.70 3.96
N VAL A 461 -9.23 -28.01 4.03
CA VAL A 461 -8.75 -28.89 5.11
C VAL A 461 -7.21 -28.92 5.17
N GLU A 462 -6.53 -29.00 4.02
CA GLU A 462 -5.07 -28.96 3.93
C GLU A 462 -4.53 -27.58 4.34
N VAL A 463 -5.14 -26.49 3.86
CA VAL A 463 -4.80 -25.12 4.25
C VAL A 463 -4.91 -24.94 5.77
N ALA A 464 -6.02 -25.39 6.36
CA ALA A 464 -6.28 -25.30 7.80
C ALA A 464 -5.23 -26.06 8.65
N GLU A 465 -4.87 -27.29 8.23
CA GLU A 465 -3.84 -28.08 8.90
C GLU A 465 -2.45 -27.42 8.81
N GLN A 466 -2.06 -26.95 7.61
CA GLN A 466 -0.73 -26.40 7.38
C GLN A 466 -0.53 -25.05 8.07
N PHE A 467 -1.46 -24.09 7.97
CA PHE A 467 -1.30 -22.79 8.64
C PHE A 467 -1.34 -22.90 10.16
N SER A 468 -2.19 -23.77 10.72
CA SER A 468 -2.20 -24.04 12.17
C SER A 468 -0.87 -24.67 12.63
N SER A 469 -0.30 -25.58 11.82
CA SER A 469 1.00 -26.21 12.06
C SER A 469 2.17 -25.21 11.97
N LEU A 470 2.15 -24.29 11.00
CA LEU A 470 3.20 -23.28 10.83
C LEU A 470 3.14 -22.18 11.91
N THR A 471 1.94 -21.72 12.26
CA THR A 471 1.71 -20.71 13.30
C THR A 471 2.17 -21.21 14.68
N PHE A 472 1.87 -22.48 15.01
CA PHE A 472 2.41 -23.12 16.21
C PHE A 472 3.96 -23.12 16.24
N LYS A 473 4.60 -23.53 15.13
CA LYS A 473 6.07 -23.55 15.04
C LYS A 473 6.67 -22.15 15.24
N ALA A 474 6.06 -21.11 14.67
CA ALA A 474 6.51 -19.73 14.79
C ALA A 474 6.42 -19.21 16.24
N PHE A 475 5.26 -19.39 16.91
CA PHE A 475 5.12 -19.05 18.34
C PHE A 475 6.11 -19.82 19.23
N HIS A 476 6.33 -21.11 18.95
CA HIS A 476 7.26 -21.94 19.71
C HIS A 476 8.71 -21.45 19.54
N ARG A 477 9.15 -21.16 18.31
CA ARG A 477 10.47 -20.54 18.04
C ARG A 477 10.62 -19.18 18.72
N LEU A 478 9.58 -18.35 18.73
CA LEU A 478 9.58 -17.04 19.39
C LEU A 478 9.74 -17.18 20.91
N SER A 479 8.95 -18.05 21.55
CA SER A 479 9.05 -18.30 23.00
C SER A 479 10.43 -18.82 23.40
N GLN A 480 10.99 -19.79 22.67
CA GLN A 480 12.32 -20.34 22.95
C GLN A 480 13.45 -19.31 22.72
N THR A 481 13.28 -18.41 21.74
CA THR A 481 14.22 -17.32 21.46
C THR A 481 14.26 -16.32 22.60
N PHE A 482 13.10 -15.83 23.05
CA PHE A 482 13.01 -14.88 24.15
C PHE A 482 13.47 -15.48 25.49
N GLU A 483 13.07 -16.71 25.80
CA GLU A 483 13.47 -17.43 27.04
C GLU A 483 15.00 -17.65 27.15
N ARG A 484 15.69 -17.77 26.01
CA ARG A 484 17.16 -17.79 25.96
C ARG A 484 17.74 -16.37 26.06
N ASP A 485 17.16 -15.41 25.36
CA ASP A 485 17.68 -14.05 25.28
C ASP A 485 17.50 -13.24 26.59
N LEU A 486 16.60 -13.68 27.48
CA LEU A 486 16.46 -13.18 28.86
C LEU A 486 17.62 -13.58 29.82
N GLN A 487 18.43 -14.58 29.44
CA GLN A 487 19.49 -15.10 30.31
C GLN A 487 20.75 -14.21 30.27
N ARG A 488 21.34 -13.95 31.44
CA ARG A 488 22.52 -13.08 31.55
C ARG A 488 23.73 -13.70 30.86
N LYS A 489 24.34 -12.97 29.91
CA LYS A 489 25.57 -13.40 29.24
C LYS A 489 26.81 -13.10 30.11
N PRO A 490 27.81 -14.00 30.19
CA PRO A 490 29.05 -13.73 30.92
C PRO A 490 29.83 -12.55 30.32
N ARG A 491 30.31 -11.64 31.17
CA ARG A 491 31.16 -10.48 30.82
C ARG A 491 30.53 -9.38 29.94
N GLU A 492 29.21 -9.39 29.74
CA GLU A 492 28.48 -8.34 29.00
C GLU A 492 28.47 -7.00 29.77
N THR A 493 28.68 -5.87 29.07
CA THR A 493 28.64 -4.52 29.67
C THR A 493 27.23 -3.92 29.70
N VAL A 494 27.02 -2.86 30.50
CA VAL A 494 25.69 -2.24 30.68
C VAL A 494 25.07 -1.71 29.38
N PRO A 495 25.81 -1.02 28.47
CA PRO A 495 25.24 -0.56 27.20
C PRO A 495 24.92 -1.72 26.24
N GLU A 496 25.75 -2.77 26.22
CA GLU A 496 25.50 -3.98 25.42
C GLU A 496 24.25 -4.73 25.91
N MET A 497 24.12 -4.88 27.23
CA MET A 497 22.98 -5.49 27.90
C MET A 497 21.69 -4.71 27.60
N THR A 498 21.72 -3.38 27.71
CA THR A 498 20.59 -2.49 27.40
C THR A 498 20.20 -2.60 25.93
N LYS A 499 21.17 -2.55 25.01
CA LYS A 499 20.92 -2.72 23.57
C LYS A 499 20.32 -4.09 23.25
N ARG A 500 20.84 -5.17 23.85
CA ARG A 500 20.29 -6.53 23.71
C ARG A 500 18.84 -6.61 24.19
N TYR A 501 18.54 -6.07 25.37
CA TYR A 501 17.18 -6.14 25.91
C TYR A 501 16.19 -5.33 25.07
N LYS A 502 16.49 -4.07 24.70
CA LYS A 502 15.62 -3.30 23.78
C LYS A 502 15.37 -4.07 22.47
N GLN A 503 16.44 -4.50 21.78
CA GLN A 503 16.32 -5.25 20.52
C GLN A 503 15.54 -6.57 20.64
N SER A 504 15.65 -7.29 21.77
CA SER A 504 14.88 -8.53 21.99
C SER A 504 13.40 -8.23 22.27
N LEU A 505 13.10 -7.22 23.09
CA LEU A 505 11.73 -6.78 23.40
C LEU A 505 11.01 -6.26 22.15
N ASP A 506 11.64 -5.35 21.38
CA ASP A 506 11.09 -4.82 20.12
C ASP A 506 10.84 -5.95 19.10
N SER A 507 11.80 -6.86 18.97
CA SER A 507 11.69 -8.03 18.09
C SER A 507 10.56 -8.99 18.52
N VAL A 508 10.28 -9.13 19.82
CA VAL A 508 9.15 -9.94 20.30
C VAL A 508 7.83 -9.20 20.11
N ARG A 509 7.78 -7.90 20.43
CA ARG A 509 6.60 -7.02 20.29
C ARG A 509 6.01 -7.06 18.89
N VAL A 510 6.84 -6.87 17.85
CA VAL A 510 6.36 -6.91 16.46
C VAL A 510 5.89 -8.31 16.08
N ARG A 511 6.73 -9.33 16.30
CA ARG A 511 6.43 -10.71 15.84
C ARG A 511 5.22 -11.32 16.54
N GLN A 512 5.05 -11.12 17.84
CA GLN A 512 3.87 -11.61 18.54
C GLN A 512 2.61 -10.84 18.16
N ARG A 513 2.65 -9.52 17.88
CA ARG A 513 1.46 -8.80 17.39
C ARG A 513 0.96 -9.40 16.07
N MET A 514 1.85 -9.65 15.11
CA MET A 514 1.47 -10.25 13.82
C MET A 514 1.00 -11.71 14.00
N LEU A 515 1.75 -12.55 14.72
CA LEU A 515 1.35 -13.94 14.95
C LEU A 515 0.04 -14.08 15.76
N GLN A 516 -0.28 -13.13 16.66
CA GLN A 516 -1.57 -13.14 17.37
C GLN A 516 -2.72 -12.67 16.49
N ARG A 517 -2.55 -11.62 15.68
CA ARG A 517 -3.55 -11.25 14.66
C ARG A 517 -3.86 -12.43 13.76
N PHE A 518 -2.82 -13.09 13.24
CA PHE A 518 -2.97 -14.29 12.43
C PHE A 518 -3.69 -15.43 13.18
N SER A 519 -3.32 -15.68 14.44
CA SER A 519 -3.98 -16.70 15.27
C SER A 519 -5.46 -16.39 15.59
N ARG A 520 -5.89 -15.12 15.58
CA ARG A 520 -7.32 -14.76 15.67
C ARG A 520 -8.06 -15.23 14.42
N VAL A 521 -7.54 -14.91 13.24
CA VAL A 521 -8.11 -15.32 11.94
C VAL A 521 -8.25 -16.84 11.83
N LEU A 522 -7.27 -17.61 12.31
CA LEU A 522 -7.37 -19.07 12.37
C LEU A 522 -8.38 -19.57 13.41
N SER A 523 -8.59 -18.86 14.53
CA SER A 523 -9.53 -19.30 15.59
C SER A 523 -10.98 -19.00 15.19
N ASP A 524 -11.27 -17.76 14.78
CA ASP A 524 -12.61 -17.34 14.35
C ASP A 524 -13.16 -18.21 13.21
N ARG A 525 -12.30 -18.55 12.23
CA ARG A 525 -12.71 -19.36 11.07
C ARG A 525 -12.73 -20.87 11.31
N PHE A 526 -11.96 -21.42 12.25
CA PHE A 526 -11.86 -22.87 12.44
C PHE A 526 -12.47 -23.41 13.74
N GLU A 527 -12.76 -22.59 14.76
CA GLU A 527 -13.35 -23.06 16.03
C GLU A 527 -14.89 -23.13 15.97
N ASN A 528 -15.40 -23.92 15.01
CA ASN A 528 -16.81 -24.04 14.64
C ASN A 528 -17.66 -25.05 15.45
N SER A 529 -17.18 -25.51 16.61
CA SER A 529 -17.91 -26.52 17.41
C SER A 529 -17.79 -26.38 18.94
N THR A 530 -18.81 -26.87 19.65
CA THR A 530 -18.94 -26.88 21.12
C THR A 530 -19.17 -28.32 21.60
N ASP A 531 -18.46 -28.78 22.65
CA ASP A 531 -18.70 -30.08 23.29
C ASP A 531 -19.54 -29.90 24.58
N PHE A 532 -20.65 -30.61 24.68
CA PHE A 532 -21.51 -30.75 25.87
C PHE A 532 -21.38 -32.14 26.51
N SER A 533 -21.72 -32.24 27.80
CA SER A 533 -21.92 -33.52 28.50
C SER A 533 -23.35 -34.00 28.33
N ILE A 534 -23.51 -35.29 28.04
CA ILE A 534 -24.79 -36.04 28.10
C ILE A 534 -24.70 -37.23 29.04
N ALA A 535 -23.71 -37.26 29.94
CA ALA A 535 -23.57 -38.23 31.02
C ALA A 535 -24.57 -37.90 32.16
N MET A 536 -25.86 -38.11 31.88
CA MET A 536 -27.00 -37.84 32.76
C MET A 536 -27.81 -39.11 33.04
N ASP A 537 -28.83 -39.03 33.91
CA ASP A 537 -29.70 -40.18 34.17
C ASP A 537 -30.58 -40.53 32.96
N GLN A 538 -31.02 -41.79 32.92
CA GLN A 538 -31.76 -42.34 31.79
C GLN A 538 -33.07 -41.59 31.46
N ASN A 539 -33.74 -41.00 32.47
CA ASN A 539 -34.97 -40.25 32.21
C ASN A 539 -34.64 -38.89 31.57
N SER A 540 -33.64 -38.17 32.11
CA SER A 540 -33.19 -36.90 31.52
C SER A 540 -32.65 -37.09 30.09
N LEU A 541 -31.94 -38.19 29.82
CA LEU A 541 -31.45 -38.50 28.48
C LEU A 541 -32.60 -38.82 27.51
N GLN A 542 -33.65 -39.52 27.99
CA GLN A 542 -34.86 -39.76 27.20
C GLN A 542 -35.65 -38.46 26.94
N ASN A 543 -35.81 -37.60 27.95
CA ASN A 543 -36.45 -36.28 27.78
C ASN A 543 -35.72 -35.46 26.69
N LEU A 544 -34.38 -35.46 26.68
CA LEU A 544 -33.60 -34.78 25.64
C LEU A 544 -33.89 -35.34 24.24
N TYR A 545 -34.04 -36.66 24.09
CA TYR A 545 -34.42 -37.26 22.81
C TYR A 545 -35.87 -36.92 22.41
N GLU A 546 -36.80 -36.87 23.36
CA GLU A 546 -38.20 -36.50 23.12
C GLU A 546 -38.31 -35.03 22.69
N SER A 547 -37.65 -34.08 23.38
CA SER A 547 -37.58 -32.67 22.98
C SER A 547 -36.96 -32.47 21.58
N LEU A 548 -35.93 -33.25 21.22
CA LEU A 548 -35.32 -33.21 19.89
C LEU A 548 -36.28 -33.71 18.79
N ILE A 549 -37.11 -34.71 19.10
CA ILE A 549 -38.14 -35.22 18.19
C ILE A 549 -39.30 -34.23 18.05
N GLU A 550 -39.78 -33.62 19.14
CA GLU A 550 -40.86 -32.62 19.11
C GLU A 550 -40.47 -31.35 18.33
N THR A 551 -39.22 -30.89 18.48
CA THR A 551 -38.66 -29.78 17.68
C THR A 551 -38.38 -30.13 16.22
N GLY A 552 -38.55 -31.40 15.82
CA GLY A 552 -38.42 -31.84 14.44
C GLY A 552 -36.99 -32.04 13.95
N HIS A 553 -36.01 -32.21 14.85
CA HIS A 553 -34.69 -32.70 14.47
C HIS A 553 -34.84 -34.10 13.85
N PHE A 554 -33.91 -34.47 12.96
CA PHE A 554 -33.94 -35.76 12.27
C PHE A 554 -32.58 -36.44 12.31
N GLN A 555 -32.59 -37.78 12.39
CA GLN A 555 -31.38 -38.58 12.34
C GLN A 555 -30.86 -38.64 10.91
N VAL A 556 -29.58 -38.32 10.74
CA VAL A 556 -28.84 -38.55 9.50
C VAL A 556 -28.15 -39.91 9.64
N TYR A 557 -28.35 -40.79 8.67
CA TYR A 557 -27.75 -42.12 8.65
C TYR A 557 -26.78 -42.25 7.47
N THR A 558 -25.51 -42.52 7.75
CA THR A 558 -24.44 -42.65 6.76
C THR A 558 -23.98 -44.10 6.57
N ALA A 559 -24.53 -45.04 7.37
CA ALA A 559 -24.18 -46.46 7.39
C ALA A 559 -22.71 -46.78 7.72
N SER A 560 -21.94 -45.79 8.15
CA SER A 560 -20.48 -45.83 8.26
C SER A 560 -19.95 -45.52 9.67
N ILE A 561 -20.68 -44.76 10.49
CA ILE A 561 -20.23 -44.28 11.82
C ILE A 561 -21.05 -44.81 12.99
N GLU A 562 -22.25 -45.33 12.70
CA GLU A 562 -23.19 -45.85 13.69
C GLU A 562 -22.64 -47.12 14.37
N HIS A 563 -21.73 -47.83 13.69
CA HIS A 563 -21.03 -48.99 14.24
C HIS A 563 -20.06 -48.65 15.38
N ASP A 564 -19.63 -47.38 15.46
CA ASP A 564 -18.78 -46.84 16.54
C ASP A 564 -19.61 -46.31 17.73
N GLY A 565 -20.95 -46.43 17.65
CA GLY A 565 -21.90 -45.87 18.63
C GLY A 565 -22.10 -44.36 18.51
N ILE A 566 -21.81 -43.79 17.34
CA ILE A 566 -21.94 -42.36 17.05
C ILE A 566 -23.20 -42.12 16.20
N PHE A 567 -24.02 -41.14 16.60
CA PHE A 567 -25.25 -40.78 15.90
C PHE A 567 -25.22 -39.32 15.47
N LEU A 568 -25.66 -39.04 14.24
CA LEU A 568 -25.84 -37.68 13.73
C LEU A 568 -27.32 -37.27 13.80
N LEU A 569 -27.60 -36.10 14.35
CA LEU A 569 -28.89 -35.43 14.25
C LEU A 569 -28.68 -34.07 13.58
N ALA A 570 -29.52 -33.71 12.61
CA ALA A 570 -29.47 -32.41 11.95
C ALA A 570 -30.58 -31.46 12.46
N SER A 571 -30.30 -30.16 12.45
CA SER A 571 -31.31 -29.12 12.73
C SER A 571 -32.47 -29.19 11.72
N PRO A 572 -33.71 -28.80 12.09
CA PRO A 572 -34.87 -28.87 11.19
C PRO A 572 -34.70 -28.09 9.87
N SER A 573 -33.85 -27.06 9.87
CA SER A 573 -33.48 -26.23 8.72
C SER A 573 -32.69 -26.96 7.61
N LEU A 574 -32.02 -28.07 7.95
CA LEU A 574 -31.24 -28.89 7.01
C LEU A 574 -32.08 -29.97 6.31
N TYR A 575 -33.38 -30.03 6.58
CA TYR A 575 -34.29 -30.98 5.93
C TYR A 575 -34.32 -30.77 4.41
N ASP A 576 -34.27 -31.87 3.65
CA ASP A 576 -34.06 -31.90 2.19
C ASP A 576 -32.76 -31.23 1.66
N ARG A 577 -31.80 -30.87 2.54
CA ARG A 577 -30.50 -30.27 2.16
C ARG A 577 -29.27 -31.15 2.48
N PRO A 578 -29.13 -32.39 1.96
CA PRO A 578 -28.05 -33.30 2.35
C PRO A 578 -26.63 -32.78 2.05
N LYS A 579 -26.46 -31.95 1.01
CA LYS A 579 -25.16 -31.34 0.67
C LYS A 579 -24.69 -30.30 1.70
N ASP A 580 -25.62 -29.61 2.36
CA ASP A 580 -25.29 -28.66 3.42
C ASP A 580 -24.80 -29.42 4.66
N ILE A 581 -25.37 -30.60 4.94
CA ILE A 581 -24.94 -31.51 6.01
C ILE A 581 -23.52 -32.06 5.71
N GLU A 582 -23.27 -32.48 4.47
CA GLU A 582 -21.94 -32.89 4.00
C GLU A 582 -20.91 -31.76 4.18
N ALA A 583 -21.26 -30.52 3.80
CA ALA A 583 -20.40 -29.37 3.97
C ALA A 583 -20.08 -29.07 5.45
N ILE A 584 -21.08 -29.02 6.34
CA ILE A 584 -20.89 -28.76 7.79
C ILE A 584 -19.98 -29.81 8.46
N LEU A 585 -20.01 -31.05 7.98
CA LEU A 585 -19.18 -32.13 8.52
C LEU A 585 -17.79 -32.23 7.87
N GLY A 586 -17.67 -31.90 6.59
CA GLY A 586 -16.49 -32.13 5.76
C GLY A 586 -15.60 -30.90 5.52
N THR A 587 -16.16 -29.69 5.43
CA THR A 587 -15.38 -28.45 5.16
C THR A 587 -15.08 -27.67 6.43
N CYS A 588 -14.05 -26.83 6.36
CA CYS A 588 -13.67 -25.86 7.39
C CYS A 588 -14.17 -24.45 7.09
N TYR A 589 -15.05 -24.29 6.09
CA TYR A 589 -15.33 -23.00 5.48
C TYR A 589 -16.79 -22.85 5.08
N HIS A 590 -17.37 -21.73 5.49
CA HIS A 590 -18.59 -21.16 4.93
C HIS A 590 -18.23 -19.86 4.22
N SER A 591 -18.88 -19.56 3.10
CA SER A 591 -18.59 -18.36 2.31
C SER A 591 -19.01 -17.09 3.04
N ASP A 592 -18.07 -16.16 3.26
CA ASP A 592 -18.38 -14.79 3.72
C ASP A 592 -19.30 -14.04 2.73
N ASP A 593 -19.41 -14.53 1.49
CA ASP A 593 -20.27 -14.03 0.41
C ASP A 593 -21.66 -14.69 0.31
N THR A 594 -21.93 -15.81 0.99
CA THR A 594 -23.29 -16.37 1.01
C THR A 594 -24.18 -15.52 1.92
N PRO A 595 -25.41 -15.17 1.50
CA PRO A 595 -26.33 -14.42 2.36
C PRO A 595 -26.64 -15.24 3.61
N GLU A 596 -26.47 -14.63 4.78
CA GLU A 596 -26.64 -15.26 6.10
C GLU A 596 -27.96 -16.05 6.17
N ASP A 597 -27.92 -17.38 6.29
CA ASP A 597 -29.13 -18.17 6.50
C ASP A 597 -29.63 -17.90 7.94
N PRO A 598 -30.78 -17.21 8.11
CA PRO A 598 -31.25 -16.78 9.42
C PRO A 598 -31.68 -17.96 10.30
N THR A 599 -31.76 -19.18 9.75
CA THR A 599 -32.11 -20.39 10.50
C THR A 599 -30.93 -21.00 11.27
N ASN A 600 -29.71 -20.47 11.11
CA ASN A 600 -28.49 -20.88 11.82
C ASN A 600 -28.32 -22.42 11.89
N PRO A 601 -28.20 -23.11 10.74
CA PRO A 601 -28.21 -24.58 10.69
C PRO A 601 -27.00 -25.21 11.40
N TYR A 602 -27.23 -26.35 12.05
CA TYR A 602 -26.20 -27.08 12.79
C TYR A 602 -26.41 -28.59 12.74
N VAL A 603 -25.32 -29.31 12.96
CA VAL A 603 -25.30 -30.78 13.08
C VAL A 603 -24.84 -31.17 14.48
N LEU A 604 -25.57 -32.08 15.11
CA LEU A 604 -25.29 -32.65 16.42
C LEU A 604 -24.65 -34.04 16.24
N VAL A 605 -23.50 -34.26 16.87
CA VAL A 605 -22.78 -35.54 16.89
C VAL A 605 -22.85 -36.10 18.31
N LEU A 606 -23.66 -37.13 18.52
CA LEU A 606 -23.89 -37.74 19.83
C LEU A 606 -23.10 -39.05 19.96
N ARG A 607 -22.53 -39.31 21.14
CA ARG A 607 -22.00 -40.62 21.51
C ARG A 607 -22.48 -41.03 22.93
N PRO A 608 -23.75 -41.45 23.08
CA PRO A 608 -24.35 -41.78 24.38
C PRO A 608 -23.72 -43.02 25.02
N GLU A 609 -23.88 -43.16 26.35
CA GLU A 609 -23.39 -44.35 27.09
C GLU A 609 -24.26 -45.61 26.89
N MET A 610 -25.47 -45.44 26.33
CA MET A 610 -26.43 -46.50 26.03
C MET A 610 -26.95 -46.35 24.60
N GLU A 611 -27.49 -47.42 24.02
CA GLU A 611 -28.11 -47.37 22.67
C GLU A 611 -29.24 -46.34 22.61
N MET A 612 -29.35 -45.64 21.48
CA MET A 612 -30.29 -44.54 21.27
C MET A 612 -31.62 -45.04 20.65
N PRO A 613 -32.75 -45.07 21.37
CA PRO A 613 -34.04 -45.47 20.83
C PRO A 613 -34.67 -44.32 20.03
N TRP A 614 -34.14 -44.03 18.83
CA TRP A 614 -34.63 -42.92 18.02
C TRP A 614 -35.99 -43.23 17.37
N GLY A 615 -37.06 -42.62 17.90
CA GLY A 615 -38.42 -42.67 17.35
C GLY A 615 -38.75 -41.55 16.34
N GLY A 616 -37.79 -40.68 16.03
CA GLY A 616 -37.98 -39.51 15.17
C GLY A 616 -37.88 -39.81 13.67
N ARG A 617 -37.84 -38.74 12.86
CA ARG A 617 -37.56 -38.86 11.42
C ARG A 617 -36.12 -39.28 11.20
N ARG A 618 -35.87 -40.00 10.10
CA ARG A 618 -34.55 -40.42 9.65
C ARG A 618 -34.40 -40.16 8.15
N VAL A 619 -33.22 -39.72 7.75
CA VAL A 619 -32.81 -39.48 6.37
C VAL A 619 -31.49 -40.22 6.16
N ASP A 620 -31.46 -41.16 5.21
CA ASP A 620 -30.21 -41.80 4.82
C ASP A 620 -29.46 -40.87 3.84
N ALA A 621 -28.17 -40.61 4.09
CA ALA A 621 -27.35 -39.67 3.33
C ALA A 621 -25.93 -40.23 3.09
N ASP A 622 -25.49 -40.20 1.83
CA ASP A 622 -24.21 -40.75 1.37
C ASP A 622 -23.06 -39.76 1.67
N ILE A 623 -22.72 -39.62 2.95
CA ILE A 623 -21.72 -38.66 3.46
C ILE A 623 -20.39 -39.41 3.73
N PRO A 624 -19.25 -38.96 3.18
CA PRO A 624 -17.94 -39.53 3.49
C PRO A 624 -17.61 -39.52 4.98
N GLU A 625 -17.00 -40.59 5.50
CA GLU A 625 -16.73 -40.82 6.94
C GLU A 625 -16.23 -39.58 7.70
N PRO A 626 -17.08 -38.91 8.51
CA PRO A 626 -16.69 -37.69 9.20
C PRO A 626 -15.72 -38.00 10.35
N THR A 627 -14.56 -37.32 10.36
CA THR A 627 -13.40 -37.63 11.25
C THR A 627 -13.59 -37.16 12.71
N THR A 628 -14.66 -37.64 13.34
CA THR A 628 -15.09 -37.25 14.69
C THR A 628 -14.20 -37.85 15.80
N ASP A 629 -14.07 -37.11 16.91
CA ASP A 629 -13.30 -37.51 18.09
C ASP A 629 -14.12 -37.46 19.39
N VAL A 630 -15.45 -37.60 19.25
CA VAL A 630 -16.42 -37.48 20.35
C VAL A 630 -16.24 -38.66 21.33
N LYS A 631 -16.17 -38.32 22.62
CA LYS A 631 -16.06 -39.27 23.73
C LYS A 631 -17.43 -39.87 24.07
N LEU A 632 -17.43 -41.07 24.63
CA LEU A 632 -18.62 -41.64 25.25
C LEU A 632 -19.14 -40.68 26.35
N GLY A 633 -20.45 -40.45 26.40
CA GLY A 633 -21.07 -39.51 27.32
C GLY A 633 -21.04 -38.04 26.86
N ASN A 634 -20.60 -37.74 25.63
CA ASN A 634 -20.57 -36.38 25.08
C ASN A 634 -21.49 -36.20 23.85
N LEU A 635 -21.94 -34.95 23.69
CA LEU A 635 -22.58 -34.40 22.49
C LEU A 635 -21.66 -33.31 21.93
N ARG A 636 -21.49 -33.22 20.62
CA ARG A 636 -20.91 -32.04 19.94
C ARG A 636 -21.97 -31.35 19.10
N LEU A 637 -22.04 -30.02 19.19
CA LEU A 637 -22.70 -29.18 18.20
C LEU A 637 -21.65 -28.65 17.22
N ILE A 638 -21.89 -28.79 15.92
CA ILE A 638 -21.08 -28.24 14.83
C ILE A 638 -21.94 -27.23 14.07
N ALA A 639 -21.45 -26.00 13.95
CA ALA A 639 -22.12 -24.92 13.24
C ALA A 639 -21.51 -24.69 11.85
N ASP A 640 -22.31 -24.11 10.95
CA ASP A 640 -21.97 -23.86 9.55
C ASP A 640 -21.11 -22.60 9.34
N GLY A 641 -20.11 -22.33 10.18
CA GLY A 641 -19.18 -21.21 9.96
C GLY A 641 -18.45 -20.70 11.19
N SER A 642 -18.28 -19.38 11.25
CA SER A 642 -17.41 -18.68 12.21
C SER A 642 -17.87 -18.79 13.67
N GLN A 643 -16.99 -18.36 14.58
CA GLN A 643 -17.23 -18.35 16.03
C GLN A 643 -18.53 -17.63 16.43
N ALA A 644 -18.94 -16.58 15.70
CA ALA A 644 -20.22 -15.90 15.90
C ALA A 644 -21.43 -16.79 15.52
N ARG A 645 -21.33 -17.55 14.43
CA ARG A 645 -22.40 -18.48 14.00
C ARG A 645 -22.51 -19.67 14.96
N LEU A 646 -21.39 -20.15 15.50
CA LEU A 646 -21.40 -21.13 16.59
C LEU A 646 -22.16 -20.62 17.82
N ALA A 647 -21.96 -19.35 18.21
CA ALA A 647 -22.70 -18.77 19.34
C ALA A 647 -24.22 -18.71 19.08
N ASN A 648 -24.65 -18.33 17.87
CA ASN A 648 -26.06 -18.30 17.48
C ASN A 648 -26.69 -19.70 17.39
N ALA A 649 -26.00 -20.65 16.75
CA ALA A 649 -26.44 -22.04 16.64
C ALA A 649 -26.55 -22.70 18.04
N ARG A 650 -25.59 -22.43 18.93
CA ARG A 650 -25.63 -22.84 20.34
C ARG A 650 -26.84 -22.26 21.08
N HIS A 651 -27.17 -20.99 20.85
CA HIS A 651 -28.34 -20.35 21.46
C HIS A 651 -29.65 -20.99 20.98
N SER A 652 -29.80 -21.14 19.66
CA SER A 652 -30.95 -21.80 19.02
C SER A 652 -31.15 -23.23 19.51
N PHE A 653 -30.07 -24.02 19.58
CA PHE A 653 -30.09 -25.38 20.12
C PHE A 653 -30.55 -25.42 21.59
N LEU A 654 -29.98 -24.58 22.46
CA LEU A 654 -30.34 -24.55 23.88
C LEU A 654 -31.78 -24.07 24.13
N GLU A 655 -32.29 -23.13 23.33
CA GLU A 655 -33.72 -22.76 23.35
C GLU A 655 -34.62 -23.91 22.86
N SER A 656 -34.17 -24.69 21.87
CA SER A 656 -34.97 -25.79 21.31
C SER A 656 -35.21 -26.94 22.29
N ILE A 657 -34.29 -27.19 23.23
CA ILE A 657 -34.39 -28.33 24.15
C ILE A 657 -35.04 -28.00 25.50
N ASP A 658 -35.16 -26.71 25.87
CA ASP A 658 -35.61 -26.20 27.18
C ASP A 658 -34.95 -26.93 28.39
N MET A 659 -33.67 -27.30 28.24
CA MET A 659 -32.91 -28.11 29.19
C MET A 659 -31.50 -27.55 29.38
N HIS A 660 -31.00 -27.62 30.62
CA HIS A 660 -29.63 -27.24 30.93
C HIS A 660 -28.66 -28.40 30.63
N LEU A 661 -27.66 -28.14 29.80
CA LEU A 661 -26.58 -29.09 29.48
C LEU A 661 -25.24 -28.52 29.95
N ASP A 662 -24.45 -29.32 30.67
CA ASP A 662 -23.10 -28.95 31.10
C ASP A 662 -22.18 -28.79 29.88
N MET A 663 -21.75 -27.55 29.62
CA MET A 663 -20.83 -27.22 28.53
C MET A 663 -19.39 -27.58 28.93
N VAL A 664 -18.80 -28.57 28.27
CA VAL A 664 -17.47 -29.12 28.59
C VAL A 664 -16.35 -28.40 27.85
N VAL A 665 -16.58 -28.02 26.59
CA VAL A 665 -15.67 -27.19 25.78
C VAL A 665 -16.50 -26.18 25.01
N GLU A 666 -16.35 -24.90 25.35
CA GLU A 666 -17.11 -23.80 24.73
C GLU A 666 -16.84 -23.67 23.22
N GLN A 667 -15.57 -23.62 22.82
CA GLN A 667 -15.13 -23.43 21.44
C GLN A 667 -13.97 -24.38 21.13
N ARG A 668 -14.06 -25.08 20.02
CA ARG A 668 -13.03 -25.94 19.45
C ARG A 668 -13.26 -26.15 17.97
N SER A 669 -12.21 -26.53 17.24
CA SER A 669 -12.38 -26.97 15.85
C SER A 669 -12.96 -28.39 15.80
N ASN A 670 -13.86 -28.63 14.84
CA ASN A 670 -14.34 -29.97 14.53
C ASN A 670 -13.17 -30.86 14.06
N LEU A 671 -12.26 -30.32 13.24
CA LEU A 671 -11.07 -31.03 12.79
C LEU A 671 -10.09 -31.28 13.95
N LYS A 672 -10.01 -32.54 14.38
CA LYS A 672 -9.11 -33.06 15.42
C LYS A 672 -7.66 -32.56 15.30
N LYS A 673 -7.10 -32.52 14.09
CA LYS A 673 -5.72 -32.06 13.84
C LYS A 673 -5.54 -30.55 14.06
N VAL A 674 -6.46 -29.75 13.53
CA VAL A 674 -6.46 -28.28 13.65
C VAL A 674 -6.67 -27.90 15.12
N ASN A 675 -7.66 -28.50 15.79
CA ASN A 675 -7.95 -28.30 17.21
C ASN A 675 -6.72 -28.57 18.10
N ALA A 676 -5.97 -29.64 17.81
CA ALA A 676 -4.73 -29.94 18.55
C ALA A 676 -3.68 -28.82 18.39
N LYS A 677 -3.53 -28.23 17.20
CA LYS A 677 -2.57 -27.14 16.95
C LYS A 677 -3.03 -25.81 17.55
N LEU A 678 -4.32 -25.48 17.46
CA LEU A 678 -4.89 -24.29 18.13
C LEU A 678 -4.73 -24.38 19.65
N THR A 679 -4.97 -25.56 20.24
CA THR A 679 -4.74 -25.83 21.67
C THR A 679 -3.25 -25.66 22.06
N GLU A 680 -2.33 -26.11 21.22
CA GLU A 680 -0.89 -25.90 21.43
C GLU A 680 -0.48 -24.43 21.31
N ILE A 681 -1.06 -23.67 20.37
CA ILE A 681 -0.85 -22.21 20.24
C ILE A 681 -1.33 -21.49 21.50
N LYS A 682 -2.58 -21.72 21.94
CA LYS A 682 -3.14 -21.15 23.19
C LYS A 682 -2.25 -21.43 24.40
N ARG A 683 -1.64 -22.62 24.48
CA ARG A 683 -0.66 -22.98 25.53
C ARG A 683 0.68 -22.22 25.42
N VAL A 684 1.24 -22.07 24.23
CA VAL A 684 2.51 -21.34 24.02
C VAL A 684 2.34 -19.83 24.24
N VAL A 685 1.22 -19.25 23.79
CA VAL A 685 0.88 -17.84 24.03
C VAL A 685 0.77 -17.54 25.53
N TYR A 686 0.16 -18.45 26.31
CA TYR A 686 0.14 -18.32 27.77
C TYR A 686 1.54 -18.38 28.40
N LYS A 687 2.41 -19.31 27.97
CA LYS A 687 3.80 -19.36 28.45
C LYS A 687 4.56 -18.06 28.14
N LEU A 688 4.42 -17.55 26.92
CA LEU A 688 5.05 -16.29 26.48
C LEU A 688 4.55 -15.09 27.29
N SER A 689 3.25 -15.03 27.62
CA SER A 689 2.67 -14.01 28.51
C SER A 689 3.32 -14.01 29.89
N GLY A 690 3.47 -15.19 30.50
CA GLY A 690 4.19 -15.34 31.77
C GLY A 690 5.63 -14.84 31.67
N LEU A 691 6.39 -15.32 30.68
CA LEU A 691 7.79 -14.92 30.46
C LEU A 691 7.97 -13.40 30.25
N ILE A 692 7.01 -12.72 29.62
CA ILE A 692 7.08 -11.28 29.36
C ILE A 692 6.79 -10.46 30.62
N MET A 693 5.75 -10.80 31.39
CA MET A 693 5.51 -10.13 32.68
C MET A 693 6.67 -10.37 33.67
N ASP A 694 7.16 -11.60 33.75
CA ASP A 694 8.25 -11.97 34.66
C ASP A 694 9.61 -11.37 34.20
N SER A 695 9.73 -10.95 32.94
CA SER A 695 10.94 -10.28 32.43
C SER A 695 11.25 -8.95 33.13
N VAL A 696 10.23 -8.22 33.61
CA VAL A 696 10.43 -6.92 34.29
C VAL A 696 11.19 -7.12 35.61
N GLU A 697 10.79 -8.11 36.40
CA GLU A 697 11.46 -8.47 37.65
C GLU A 697 12.87 -9.03 37.38
N ILE A 698 13.02 -9.87 36.34
CA ILE A 698 14.31 -10.45 35.92
C ILE A 698 15.30 -9.37 35.48
N VAL A 699 14.85 -8.35 34.72
CA VAL A 699 15.70 -7.23 34.29
C VAL A 699 16.02 -6.32 35.47
N ARG A 700 15.04 -5.90 36.28
CA ARG A 700 15.25 -5.02 37.45
C ARG A 700 16.22 -5.64 38.47
N LYS A 701 16.19 -6.96 38.68
CA LYS A 701 17.17 -7.71 39.49
C LYS A 701 18.57 -7.79 38.87
N GLN A 702 18.68 -7.77 37.53
CA GLN A 702 19.97 -7.78 36.84
C GLN A 702 20.60 -6.38 36.70
N THR A 703 19.81 -5.31 36.75
CA THR A 703 20.24 -3.91 36.64
C THR A 703 20.32 -3.16 37.97
N GLN A 704 20.00 -3.80 39.11
CA GLN A 704 20.00 -3.14 40.42
C GLN A 704 21.36 -2.47 40.73
N GLY A 705 21.34 -1.16 40.99
CA GLY A 705 22.54 -0.35 41.23
C GLY A 705 23.22 0.18 39.96
N LEU A 706 22.59 0.06 38.79
CA LEU A 706 23.03 0.64 37.52
C LEU A 706 21.99 1.64 37.01
N ASP A 707 22.46 2.76 36.45
CA ASP A 707 21.59 3.81 35.89
C ASP A 707 20.97 3.33 34.57
N CYS A 708 19.80 2.69 34.69
CA CYS A 708 19.12 1.97 33.61
C CYS A 708 17.59 2.22 33.60
N HIS A 709 17.16 3.36 34.16
CA HIS A 709 15.76 3.71 34.40
C HIS A 709 14.91 3.65 33.11
N GLU A 710 15.43 4.16 31.99
CA GLU A 710 14.76 4.12 30.68
C GLU A 710 14.51 2.68 30.17
N LEU A 711 15.44 1.74 30.43
CA LEU A 711 15.24 0.33 30.07
C LEU A 711 14.14 -0.32 30.93
N ILE A 712 14.11 -0.01 32.21
CA ILE A 712 13.10 -0.54 33.14
C ILE A 712 11.71 0.00 32.76
N GLN A 713 11.59 1.27 32.38
CA GLN A 713 10.36 1.85 31.84
C GLN A 713 9.88 1.11 30.57
N ILE A 714 10.77 0.84 29.61
CA ILE A 714 10.42 0.09 28.39
C ILE A 714 9.91 -1.31 28.73
N CYS A 715 10.54 -2.00 29.69
CA CYS A 715 10.08 -3.30 30.18
C CYS A 715 8.66 -3.22 30.79
N PHE A 716 8.36 -2.21 31.62
CA PHE A 716 7.02 -2.01 32.17
C PHE A 716 5.98 -1.78 31.06
N VAL A 717 6.19 -0.76 30.20
CA VAL A 717 5.26 -0.42 29.10
C VAL A 717 4.95 -1.63 28.23
N PHE A 718 5.97 -2.42 27.87
CA PHE A 718 5.78 -3.61 27.05
C PHE A 718 5.02 -4.72 27.80
N ALA A 719 5.36 -5.00 29.06
CA ALA A 719 4.70 -6.04 29.84
C ALA A 719 3.23 -5.71 30.15
N THR A 720 2.89 -4.43 30.33
CA THR A 720 1.50 -3.98 30.54
C THR A 720 0.67 -4.02 29.26
N GLU A 721 1.21 -3.50 28.14
CA GLU A 721 0.57 -3.57 26.82
C GLU A 721 0.33 -5.02 26.39
N PHE A 722 1.33 -5.88 26.56
CA PHE A 722 1.21 -7.31 26.27
C PHE A 722 0.19 -7.97 27.17
N GLY A 723 0.30 -7.75 28.48
CA GLY A 723 -0.50 -8.43 29.49
C GLY A 723 -2.00 -8.24 29.26
N GLN A 724 -2.43 -6.99 29.08
CA GLN A 724 -3.82 -6.65 28.77
C GLN A 724 -4.33 -7.37 27.52
N ARG A 725 -3.64 -7.23 26.38
CA ARG A 725 -4.05 -7.88 25.12
C ARG A 725 -4.06 -9.42 25.21
N SER A 726 -3.21 -10.00 26.05
CA SER A 726 -3.13 -11.45 26.21
C SER A 726 -4.34 -12.08 26.92
N LEU A 727 -5.10 -11.31 27.71
CA LEU A 727 -6.27 -11.80 28.45
C LEU A 727 -7.39 -12.34 27.53
N LEU A 728 -7.58 -11.71 26.38
CA LEU A 728 -8.62 -12.05 25.40
C LEU A 728 -8.46 -13.48 24.82
N TYR A 729 -7.29 -14.11 24.96
CA TYR A 729 -6.95 -15.41 24.35
C TYR A 729 -6.67 -16.50 25.39
N MET A 730 -7.26 -16.37 26.58
CA MET A 730 -7.03 -17.25 27.71
C MET A 730 -8.34 -17.78 28.30
N ASP A 731 -8.33 -19.05 28.71
CA ASP A 731 -9.39 -19.67 29.49
C ASP A 731 -9.66 -18.85 30.77
N ARG A 732 -10.93 -18.75 31.21
CA ARG A 732 -11.39 -17.90 32.33
C ARG A 732 -10.51 -17.97 33.60
N ASN A 733 -10.03 -19.16 33.95
CA ASN A 733 -9.13 -19.38 35.09
C ASN A 733 -7.72 -18.75 34.88
N ARG A 734 -7.17 -18.82 33.66
CA ARG A 734 -5.90 -18.18 33.31
C ARG A 734 -6.04 -16.66 33.23
N GLN A 735 -7.18 -16.15 32.75
CA GLN A 735 -7.47 -14.71 32.76
C GLN A 735 -7.39 -14.13 34.18
N GLN A 736 -8.01 -14.79 35.16
CA GLN A 736 -7.98 -14.36 36.57
C GLN A 736 -6.54 -14.29 37.12
N MET A 737 -5.72 -15.31 36.86
CA MET A 737 -4.31 -15.33 37.28
C MET A 737 -3.50 -14.21 36.62
N ASN A 738 -3.72 -13.94 35.33
CA ASN A 738 -3.02 -12.85 34.62
C ASN A 738 -3.51 -11.46 35.06
N LYS A 739 -4.82 -11.26 35.30
CA LYS A 739 -5.35 -10.00 35.86
C LYS A 739 -4.67 -9.68 37.21
N LEU A 740 -4.53 -10.68 38.09
CA LEU A 740 -3.83 -10.51 39.37
C LEU A 740 -2.34 -10.17 39.21
N LYS A 741 -1.62 -10.79 38.26
CA LYS A 741 -0.25 -10.39 37.93
C LYS A 741 -0.17 -8.94 37.43
N LEU A 742 -1.10 -8.52 36.58
CA LEU A 742 -1.13 -7.16 36.03
C LEU A 742 -1.43 -6.09 37.08
N THR A 743 -2.32 -6.36 38.04
CA THR A 743 -2.56 -5.43 39.16
C THR A 743 -1.30 -5.24 40.01
N LYS A 744 -0.51 -6.30 40.24
CA LYS A 744 0.79 -6.17 40.94
C LYS A 744 1.84 -5.43 40.10
N LEU A 745 1.90 -5.69 38.79
CA LEU A 745 2.76 -4.96 37.87
C LEU A 745 2.44 -3.45 37.84
N ALA A 746 1.16 -3.07 37.95
CA ALA A 746 0.75 -1.67 38.08
C ALA A 746 1.28 -1.00 39.36
N LEU A 747 1.20 -1.70 40.49
CA LEU A 747 1.73 -1.22 41.78
C LEU A 747 3.25 -1.04 41.73
N ASP A 748 3.97 -1.98 41.12
CA ASP A 748 5.42 -1.90 40.94
C ASP A 748 5.83 -0.77 39.98
N TRP A 749 5.03 -0.50 38.93
CA TRP A 749 5.31 0.57 37.97
C TRP A 749 5.13 1.95 38.60
N VAL A 750 4.00 2.22 39.25
CA VAL A 750 3.77 3.51 39.94
C VAL A 750 4.77 3.70 41.09
N SER A 751 5.20 2.63 41.76
CA SER A 751 6.28 2.69 42.74
C SER A 751 7.64 3.05 42.11
N PHE A 752 7.99 2.47 40.96
CA PHE A 752 9.20 2.79 40.20
C PHE A 752 9.25 4.27 39.76
N ILE A 753 8.13 4.85 39.30
CA ILE A 753 8.05 6.27 38.94
C ILE A 753 8.24 7.20 40.17
N CYS A 754 7.83 6.77 41.36
CA CYS A 754 7.95 7.58 42.58
C CYS A 754 9.30 7.45 43.29
N ASP A 755 9.90 6.25 43.29
CA ASP A 755 11.06 5.92 44.14
C ASP A 755 12.38 5.86 43.37
N ASP A 756 12.36 5.47 42.09
CA ASP A 756 13.56 5.26 41.27
C ASP A 756 13.75 6.35 40.19
N CYS A 757 12.76 7.23 39.93
CA CYS A 757 12.79 8.20 38.82
C CYS A 757 12.99 9.67 39.26
N ILE A 758 13.53 10.50 38.37
CA ILE A 758 13.88 11.90 38.66
C ILE A 758 12.70 12.84 38.34
N ALA A 759 12.15 13.46 39.38
CA ALA A 759 10.97 14.33 39.32
C ALA A 759 11.07 15.56 38.40
N THR A 760 12.29 16.02 38.05
CA THR A 760 12.51 17.21 37.21
C THR A 760 12.67 16.92 35.72
N ASP A 761 12.62 15.66 35.29
CA ASP A 761 12.69 15.31 33.86
C ASP A 761 11.30 15.31 33.20
N ARG A 762 11.18 15.99 32.06
CA ARG A 762 10.00 15.95 31.18
C ARG A 762 9.66 14.53 30.71
N LYS A 763 10.64 13.61 30.65
CA LYS A 763 10.39 12.18 30.36
C LYS A 763 9.63 11.51 31.53
N THR A 764 9.97 11.81 32.79
CA THR A 764 9.25 11.28 33.97
C THR A 764 7.79 11.75 34.03
N PHE A 765 7.47 12.98 33.60
CA PHE A 765 6.08 13.45 33.47
C PHE A 765 5.24 12.53 32.58
N ARG A 766 5.73 12.22 31.37
CA ARG A 766 5.06 11.31 30.42
C ARG A 766 4.87 9.91 31.00
N TRP A 767 5.91 9.39 31.66
CA TRP A 767 5.87 8.08 32.30
C TRP A 767 4.90 8.03 33.48
N ALA A 768 4.73 9.13 34.22
CA ALA A 768 3.78 9.25 35.32
C ALA A 768 2.32 9.22 34.84
N VAL A 769 1.96 9.93 33.76
CA VAL A 769 0.62 9.85 33.15
C VAL A 769 0.31 8.41 32.76
N GLN A 770 1.20 7.78 31.99
CA GLN A 770 1.00 6.43 31.48
C GLN A 770 0.87 5.36 32.59
N ALA A 771 1.67 5.47 33.65
CA ALA A 771 1.59 4.57 34.81
C ALA A 771 0.31 4.80 35.63
N LEU A 772 -0.15 6.05 35.76
CA LEU A 772 -1.40 6.39 36.45
C LEU A 772 -2.64 5.90 35.69
N GLU A 773 -2.69 6.07 34.38
CA GLU A 773 -3.78 5.55 33.52
C GLU A 773 -3.87 4.02 33.64
N PHE A 774 -2.74 3.32 33.51
CA PHE A 774 -2.71 1.87 33.65
C PHE A 774 -3.14 1.41 35.06
N ALA A 775 -2.69 2.08 36.12
CA ALA A 775 -3.10 1.77 37.48
C ALA A 775 -4.59 2.05 37.74
N MET A 776 -5.13 3.14 37.18
CA MET A 776 -6.56 3.47 37.26
C MET A 776 -7.42 2.38 36.60
N VAL A 777 -7.00 1.86 35.43
CA VAL A 777 -7.69 0.77 34.73
C VAL A 777 -7.58 -0.55 35.52
N MET A 778 -6.38 -0.91 35.99
CA MET A 778 -6.15 -2.19 36.69
C MET A 778 -6.72 -2.27 38.12
N THR A 779 -7.29 -1.17 38.64
CA THR A 779 -7.90 -1.09 39.99
C THR A 779 -9.41 -0.84 39.97
N GLN A 780 -10.09 -1.02 38.84
CA GLN A 780 -11.54 -0.89 38.76
C GLN A 780 -12.29 -2.04 39.46
N GLY A 781 -13.47 -1.73 40.01
CA GLY A 781 -14.40 -2.73 40.56
C GLY A 781 -13.80 -3.60 41.68
N GLN A 782 -14.00 -4.92 41.60
CA GLN A 782 -13.48 -5.86 42.60
C GLN A 782 -11.94 -5.90 42.69
N HIS A 783 -11.19 -5.39 41.71
CA HIS A 783 -9.73 -5.48 41.72
C HIS A 783 -9.08 -4.64 42.84
N ILE A 784 -9.69 -3.52 43.27
CA ILE A 784 -9.22 -2.75 44.43
C ILE A 784 -9.61 -3.38 45.78
N LEU A 785 -10.61 -4.26 45.79
CA LEU A 785 -11.05 -5.02 46.96
C LEU A 785 -10.21 -6.28 47.18
N ALA A 786 -9.60 -6.81 46.12
CA ALA A 786 -8.68 -7.95 46.15
C ALA A 786 -7.25 -7.61 46.63
N LEU A 787 -6.94 -6.32 46.85
CA LEU A 787 -5.64 -5.85 47.38
C LEU A 787 -5.59 -5.93 48.92
N GLY A 788 -4.44 -6.34 49.47
CA GLY A 788 -4.20 -6.22 50.90
C GLY A 788 -4.13 -4.76 51.38
N ASP A 789 -4.36 -4.51 52.67
CA ASP A 789 -4.33 -3.15 53.24
C ASP A 789 -2.97 -2.46 53.04
N ASP A 790 -1.87 -3.21 53.14
CA ASP A 790 -0.51 -2.74 52.84
C ASP A 790 -0.31 -2.38 51.35
N GLU A 791 -0.93 -3.12 50.44
CA GLU A 791 -0.85 -2.89 48.99
C GLU A 791 -1.68 -1.65 48.60
N TYR A 792 -2.89 -1.51 49.14
CA TYR A 792 -3.75 -0.34 48.93
C TYR A 792 -3.16 0.94 49.55
N SER A 793 -2.62 0.86 50.77
CA SER A 793 -1.96 1.99 51.44
C SER A 793 -0.74 2.49 50.65
N ARG A 794 0.02 1.56 50.04
CA ARG A 794 1.14 1.88 49.15
C ARG A 794 0.66 2.58 47.87
N LEU A 795 -0.36 2.04 47.20
CA LEU A 795 -0.94 2.64 45.98
C LEU A 795 -1.33 4.11 46.22
N ARG A 796 -2.11 4.38 47.26
CA ARG A 796 -2.62 5.71 47.59
C ARG A 796 -1.50 6.72 47.85
N ALA A 797 -0.43 6.29 48.54
CA ALA A 797 0.73 7.13 48.80
C ALA A 797 1.53 7.47 47.52
N LYS A 798 1.71 6.51 46.60
CA LYS A 798 2.45 6.74 45.35
C LYS A 798 1.67 7.59 44.34
N VAL A 799 0.37 7.32 44.15
CA VAL A 799 -0.49 8.08 43.23
C VAL A 799 -0.53 9.58 43.58
N ALA A 800 -0.57 9.92 44.87
CA ALA A 800 -0.50 11.32 45.32
C ALA A 800 0.83 12.01 44.95
N GLY A 801 1.94 11.26 44.94
CA GLY A 801 3.24 11.73 44.46
C GLY A 801 3.22 12.09 42.98
N CYS A 802 2.73 11.18 42.12
CA CYS A 802 2.64 11.42 40.68
C CYS A 802 1.72 12.60 40.32
N MET A 803 0.54 12.71 40.93
CA MET A 803 -0.40 13.81 40.64
C MET A 803 0.19 15.20 40.96
N SER A 804 1.07 15.28 41.96
CA SER A 804 1.76 16.53 42.34
C SER A 804 2.77 17.03 41.28
N LEU A 805 3.22 16.14 40.39
CA LEU A 805 4.14 16.48 39.29
C LEU A 805 3.39 17.01 38.05
N LEU A 806 2.14 16.60 37.84
CA LEU A 806 1.41 16.93 36.60
C LEU A 806 0.90 18.38 36.57
N ILE A 807 0.55 18.93 37.73
CA ILE A 807 -0.12 20.24 37.84
C ILE A 807 0.80 21.41 37.45
N SER A 808 2.13 21.27 37.53
CA SER A 808 3.08 22.38 37.34
C SER A 808 3.39 22.73 35.87
N HIS A 809 2.85 22.01 34.89
CA HIS A 809 3.29 22.07 33.48
C HIS A 809 2.24 22.66 32.52
N PHE A 810 1.06 23.07 32.99
CA PHE A 810 -0.09 23.37 32.12
C PHE A 810 -0.30 24.85 31.73
N ASP A 811 0.28 25.81 32.47
CA ASP A 811 -0.05 27.25 32.36
C ASP A 811 0.57 27.99 31.15
N ILE A 812 1.31 27.31 30.26
CA ILE A 812 2.32 27.96 29.40
C ILE A 812 1.92 28.10 27.91
N MET A 813 1.18 27.16 27.31
CA MET A 813 1.08 27.08 25.83
C MET A 813 -0.34 27.18 25.23
N GLY A 814 -0.77 28.37 24.83
CA GLY A 814 -1.96 28.49 23.99
C GLY A 814 -2.35 29.88 23.48
N ALA A 815 -1.99 30.22 22.23
CA ALA A 815 -2.90 30.72 21.16
C ALA A 815 -2.16 31.27 19.91
N ARG A 816 -2.68 31.05 18.68
CA ARG A 816 -2.68 31.95 17.47
C ARG A 816 -3.10 31.14 16.23
N SER A 817 -4.39 31.13 15.86
CA SER A 817 -4.82 30.90 14.46
C SER A 817 -6.29 31.27 14.28
N THR A 818 -6.63 32.14 13.31
CA THR A 818 -8.01 32.36 12.82
C THR A 818 -8.17 33.35 11.64
N LEU A 819 -7.14 34.14 11.28
CA LEU A 819 -7.31 35.31 10.39
C LEU A 819 -6.79 35.17 8.94
N ALA A 820 -6.04 34.12 8.60
CA ALA A 820 -5.45 33.96 7.25
C ALA A 820 -6.46 33.50 6.18
N ALA A 821 -7.53 32.82 6.57
CA ALA A 821 -8.35 32.01 5.65
C ALA A 821 -9.35 32.78 4.77
N GLN A 822 -9.46 34.11 4.88
CA GLN A 822 -10.50 34.90 4.18
C GLN A 822 -10.03 35.66 2.93
N ALA A 823 -8.71 35.77 2.67
CA ALA A 823 -8.19 36.64 1.61
C ALA A 823 -8.31 36.06 0.18
N GLU A 824 -8.17 34.75 0.00
CA GLU A 824 -7.83 34.17 -1.31
C GLU A 824 -9.01 34.10 -2.31
N LYS A 825 -10.26 34.25 -1.86
CA LYS A 825 -11.45 33.89 -2.65
C LYS A 825 -11.82 34.89 -3.77
N GLN A 826 -11.13 36.01 -3.91
CA GLN A 826 -11.57 37.11 -4.81
C GLN A 826 -10.81 37.26 -6.13
N ARG A 827 -9.83 36.39 -6.46
CA ARG A 827 -8.86 36.68 -7.54
C ARG A 827 -9.08 35.96 -8.89
N ILE A 828 -10.02 35.01 -8.99
CA ILE A 828 -10.07 34.03 -10.09
C ILE A 828 -11.00 34.43 -11.26
N GLU A 829 -11.96 35.34 -11.08
CA GLU A 829 -13.03 35.61 -12.07
C GLU A 829 -12.63 36.44 -13.32
N ALA A 830 -11.35 36.84 -13.47
CA ALA A 830 -11.01 38.04 -14.24
C ALA A 830 -10.71 37.88 -15.75
N LEU A 831 -10.35 36.70 -16.28
CA LEU A 831 -9.66 36.59 -17.59
C LEU A 831 -10.07 35.38 -18.44
N ALA A 832 -11.02 35.57 -19.38
CA ALA A 832 -11.36 34.59 -20.42
C ALA A 832 -11.79 35.23 -21.76
N GLY A 833 -11.32 34.67 -22.90
CA GLY A 833 -11.61 35.10 -24.29
C GLY A 833 -10.51 35.96 -24.94
N GLN A 834 -10.31 36.06 -26.28
CA GLN A 834 -10.90 35.45 -27.51
C GLN A 834 -9.83 35.52 -28.67
N PHE A 835 -9.94 35.06 -29.93
CA PHE A 835 -11.00 34.36 -30.67
C PHE A 835 -10.50 33.33 -31.75
N ARG A 836 -10.46 33.63 -33.07
CA ARG A 836 -10.43 32.65 -34.21
C ARG A 836 -10.05 33.26 -35.60
N LYS A 837 -10.01 32.39 -36.65
CA LYS A 837 -10.11 32.58 -38.15
C LYS A 837 -8.78 32.56 -38.93
N MET A 838 -8.65 32.25 -40.25
CA MET A 838 -9.43 31.63 -41.38
C MET A 838 -8.44 31.45 -42.59
N ASP A 839 -8.70 30.95 -43.81
CA ASP A 839 -9.42 29.77 -44.41
C ASP A 839 -8.99 29.71 -45.91
N MET A 840 -8.50 28.59 -46.50
CA MET A 840 -9.20 27.40 -47.09
C MET A 840 -9.98 27.63 -48.43
N SER A 841 -9.47 27.12 -49.58
CA SER A 841 -10.19 27.10 -50.89
C SER A 841 -9.61 26.12 -51.95
N ARG A 842 -10.34 25.03 -52.26
CA ARG A 842 -10.37 24.14 -53.47
C ARG A 842 -11.03 22.79 -53.07
N MET A 843 -11.68 22.06 -53.98
CA MET A 843 -12.46 20.84 -53.65
C MET A 843 -12.48 19.77 -54.76
N MET A 844 -12.62 18.49 -54.36
CA MET A 844 -12.84 17.30 -55.21
C MET A 844 -14.02 16.44 -54.69
N ASN A 845 -14.19 15.21 -55.19
CA ASN A 845 -15.22 14.21 -54.83
C ASN A 845 -15.02 13.60 -53.42
N ASP A 846 -15.94 12.84 -52.79
CA ASP A 846 -15.85 12.61 -51.32
C ASP A 846 -14.68 11.71 -50.86
N GLU A 847 -14.67 10.44 -51.27
CA GLU A 847 -13.60 9.50 -50.92
C GLU A 847 -12.27 9.88 -51.60
N GLU A 848 -12.35 10.41 -52.82
CA GLU A 848 -11.23 11.00 -53.53
C GLU A 848 -10.71 12.27 -52.84
N SER A 849 -11.51 13.03 -52.08
CA SER A 849 -11.05 14.16 -51.25
C SER A 849 -10.53 13.70 -49.91
N ALA A 850 -11.09 12.66 -49.30
CA ALA A 850 -10.47 12.08 -48.11
C ALA A 850 -9.05 11.56 -48.44
N ARG A 851 -8.89 10.91 -49.61
CA ARG A 851 -7.58 10.54 -50.16
C ARG A 851 -6.76 11.75 -50.60
N TYR A 852 -7.25 12.65 -51.42
CA TYR A 852 -6.51 13.83 -51.90
C TYR A 852 -6.17 14.82 -50.79
N VAL A 853 -6.93 14.89 -49.70
CA VAL A 853 -6.60 15.70 -48.50
C VAL A 853 -5.66 14.94 -47.56
N LEU A 854 -5.69 13.60 -47.52
CA LEU A 854 -4.65 12.81 -46.86
C LEU A 854 -3.33 12.90 -47.63
N GLU A 855 -3.38 12.79 -48.96
CA GLU A 855 -2.26 12.89 -49.90
C GLU A 855 -1.73 14.31 -49.95
N GLN A 856 -2.57 15.36 -50.02
CA GLN A 856 -2.13 16.73 -49.79
C GLN A 856 -1.67 16.98 -48.37
N ARG A 857 -2.17 16.28 -47.34
CA ARG A 857 -1.57 16.37 -45.99
C ARG A 857 -0.22 15.69 -45.94
N LEU A 858 0.00 14.61 -46.70
CA LEU A 858 1.29 13.92 -46.79
C LEU A 858 2.27 14.66 -47.72
N GLU A 859 1.80 15.37 -48.75
CA GLU A 859 2.60 16.31 -49.56
C GLU A 859 2.85 17.62 -48.80
N GLN A 860 1.88 18.14 -48.04
CA GLN A 860 2.09 19.28 -47.15
C GLN A 860 2.95 18.88 -45.95
N LEU A 861 2.91 17.63 -45.46
CA LEU A 861 3.82 17.14 -44.44
C LEU A 861 5.19 16.81 -45.04
N CYS A 862 5.30 16.29 -46.26
CA CYS A 862 6.58 16.14 -46.95
C CYS A 862 7.16 17.50 -47.37
N TYR A 863 6.36 18.49 -47.74
CA TYR A 863 6.81 19.85 -48.02
C TYR A 863 7.01 20.67 -46.74
N LEU A 864 6.29 20.39 -45.65
CA LEU A 864 6.61 20.95 -44.34
C LEU A 864 7.81 20.24 -43.73
N ASP A 865 8.07 18.96 -44.00
CA ASP A 865 9.28 18.22 -43.61
C ASP A 865 10.44 18.46 -44.58
N ASP A 866 10.23 18.88 -45.83
CA ASP A 866 11.28 19.29 -46.76
C ASP A 866 11.57 20.77 -46.62
N SER A 867 10.57 21.63 -46.41
CA SER A 867 10.77 23.02 -45.96
C SER A 867 11.23 23.07 -44.50
N ARG A 868 10.95 22.05 -43.67
CA ARG A 868 11.61 21.86 -42.38
C ARG A 868 12.99 21.28 -42.57
N LYS A 869 13.28 20.28 -43.41
CA LYS A 869 14.66 19.86 -43.71
C LYS A 869 15.48 20.98 -44.37
N GLN A 870 14.85 21.91 -45.07
CA GLN A 870 15.50 23.03 -45.75
C GLN A 870 15.64 24.26 -44.85
N LYS A 871 14.63 24.60 -44.02
CA LYS A 871 14.78 25.60 -42.95
C LYS A 871 15.59 25.06 -41.78
N GLU A 872 15.59 23.75 -41.53
CA GLU A 872 16.53 23.07 -40.66
C GLU A 872 17.88 23.09 -41.33
N ALA A 873 18.11 22.76 -42.62
CA ALA A 873 19.41 22.94 -43.27
C ALA A 873 19.95 24.38 -43.14
N GLU A 874 19.11 25.38 -43.44
CA GLU A 874 19.40 26.81 -43.25
C GLU A 874 19.59 27.21 -41.77
N ARG A 875 19.11 26.41 -40.80
CA ARG A 875 19.32 26.54 -39.34
C ARG A 875 20.25 25.47 -38.73
N GLN A 876 20.85 24.58 -39.54
CA GLN A 876 21.77 23.47 -39.23
C GLN A 876 23.17 23.81 -39.74
N ALA A 877 23.25 24.77 -40.67
CA ALA A 877 24.32 25.77 -40.72
C ALA A 877 24.46 26.59 -39.40
N LEU A 878 23.81 26.19 -38.29
CA LEU A 878 24.17 26.47 -36.89
C LEU A 878 23.64 25.34 -35.96
N GLY A 879 24.01 24.10 -36.27
CA GLY A 879 23.68 22.90 -35.49
C GLY A 879 24.32 21.66 -36.09
N ARG A 880 25.57 21.37 -35.69
CA ARG A 880 26.35 20.25 -36.22
C ARG A 880 25.66 18.93 -35.90
N VAL A 881 25.47 18.06 -36.89
CA VAL A 881 25.08 16.67 -36.65
C VAL A 881 26.22 15.99 -35.90
N LEU A 882 25.89 15.38 -34.77
CA LEU A 882 26.84 14.67 -33.92
C LEU A 882 27.24 13.37 -34.61
N GLU A 883 28.46 13.30 -35.14
CA GLU A 883 28.98 12.09 -35.79
C GLU A 883 29.67 11.18 -34.75
N ASP A 884 29.41 9.87 -34.81
CA ASP A 884 30.14 8.85 -34.02
C ASP A 884 31.66 8.81 -34.30
N SER A 885 32.14 9.60 -35.26
CA SER A 885 33.56 9.82 -35.56
C SER A 885 34.27 10.71 -34.53
N ASN A 886 33.54 11.45 -33.68
CA ASN A 886 34.05 12.63 -32.98
C ASN A 886 33.77 12.59 -31.45
N GLU A 887 34.78 12.89 -30.63
CA GLU A 887 34.78 12.56 -29.18
C GLU A 887 33.89 13.49 -28.33
N ALA A 888 33.78 14.76 -28.71
CA ALA A 888 32.82 15.71 -28.13
C ALA A 888 31.36 15.30 -28.39
N ASP A 889 31.11 14.75 -29.58
CA ASP A 889 29.78 14.46 -30.09
C ASP A 889 29.21 13.21 -29.38
N ARG A 890 30.05 12.17 -29.23
CA ARG A 890 29.78 11.00 -28.37
C ARG A 890 29.49 11.36 -26.91
N SER A 891 30.15 12.39 -26.39
CA SER A 891 29.96 12.85 -25.00
C SER A 891 28.57 13.48 -24.78
N LEU A 892 28.02 14.16 -25.79
CA LEU A 892 26.68 14.75 -25.74
C LEU A 892 25.56 13.72 -25.92
N THR A 893 25.75 12.75 -26.82
CA THR A 893 24.81 11.62 -26.97
C THR A 893 24.67 10.83 -25.66
N TYR A 894 25.75 10.71 -24.88
CA TYR A 894 25.71 10.03 -23.58
C TYR A 894 24.85 10.77 -22.54
N LEU A 895 24.97 12.10 -22.44
CA LEU A 895 24.07 12.91 -21.62
C LEU A 895 22.60 12.73 -22.05
N SER A 896 22.33 12.78 -23.36
CA SER A 896 20.98 12.58 -23.91
C SER A 896 20.42 11.16 -23.76
N SER A 897 21.23 10.20 -23.31
CA SER A 897 20.81 8.82 -23.01
C SER A 897 20.57 8.54 -21.52
N SER A 898 20.74 9.54 -20.66
CA SER A 898 20.55 9.42 -19.21
C SER A 898 19.06 9.40 -18.82
N ALA A 899 18.72 8.70 -17.73
CA ALA A 899 17.34 8.36 -17.37
C ALA A 899 16.46 9.55 -16.94
N SER A 900 17.05 10.72 -16.66
CA SER A 900 16.39 11.94 -16.18
C SER A 900 16.15 13.00 -17.26
N ASN A 901 16.22 12.61 -18.54
CA ASN A 901 15.91 13.48 -19.69
C ASN A 901 14.39 13.75 -19.72
N VAL A 902 13.94 14.92 -19.23
CA VAL A 902 12.51 15.20 -18.99
C VAL A 902 11.90 16.04 -20.10
N ASN A 903 10.86 15.48 -20.73
CA ASN A 903 10.13 16.11 -21.84
C ASN A 903 8.94 16.94 -21.33
N MET A 904 9.21 17.95 -20.48
CA MET A 904 8.20 18.86 -19.93
C MET A 904 7.97 20.07 -20.84
N ARG A 905 6.77 20.65 -20.85
CA ARG A 905 6.55 21.93 -21.54
C ARG A 905 6.86 23.08 -20.58
N TRP A 906 7.82 23.92 -20.93
CA TRP A 906 8.26 25.03 -20.09
C TRP A 906 8.34 26.34 -20.87
N GLN A 907 8.24 27.47 -20.16
CA GLN A 907 8.50 28.80 -20.70
C GLN A 907 9.61 29.49 -19.91
N GLN A 908 10.66 29.93 -20.61
CA GLN A 908 11.72 30.75 -20.05
C GLN A 908 11.17 32.13 -19.63
N GLY A 909 11.45 32.53 -18.39
CA GLY A 909 11.15 33.83 -17.81
C GLY A 909 12.39 34.71 -17.69
N ARG A 910 12.44 35.55 -16.64
CA ARG A 910 13.54 36.48 -16.40
C ARG A 910 14.86 35.76 -16.08
N PHE A 911 15.98 36.37 -16.46
CA PHE A 911 17.30 36.03 -15.94
C PHE A 911 17.35 36.23 -14.41
N VAL A 912 18.10 35.37 -13.72
CA VAL A 912 18.23 35.34 -12.25
C VAL A 912 19.67 35.60 -11.83
N GLY A 913 20.63 34.94 -12.48
CA GLY A 913 22.05 35.07 -12.19
C GLY A 913 22.89 34.20 -13.14
N GLY A 914 24.21 34.34 -13.11
CA GLY A 914 25.11 33.54 -13.95
C GLY A 914 26.43 33.26 -13.23
N GLY A 915 26.94 32.04 -13.38
CA GLY A 915 28.17 31.56 -12.76
C GLY A 915 29.09 30.89 -13.78
N THR A 916 30.18 30.28 -13.29
CA THR A 916 31.22 29.63 -14.13
C THR A 916 30.70 28.53 -15.03
N PHE A 917 29.59 27.89 -14.67
CA PHE A 917 29.00 26.77 -15.40
C PHE A 917 27.79 27.13 -16.26
N GLY A 918 27.16 28.31 -16.11
CA GLY A 918 25.97 28.65 -16.88
C GLY A 918 25.19 29.87 -16.41
N SER A 919 24.10 30.17 -17.13
CA SER A 919 23.15 31.25 -16.84
C SER A 919 21.83 30.69 -16.32
N VAL A 920 21.40 31.12 -15.13
CA VAL A 920 20.15 30.69 -14.50
C VAL A 920 19.02 31.67 -14.84
N TYR A 921 17.89 31.11 -15.26
CA TYR A 921 16.64 31.84 -15.53
C TYR A 921 15.53 31.28 -14.65
N ALA A 922 14.54 32.11 -14.33
CA ALA A 922 13.24 31.63 -13.89
C ALA A 922 12.54 30.97 -15.09
N ALA A 923 11.72 29.95 -14.85
CA ALA A 923 10.88 29.33 -15.86
C ALA A 923 9.54 28.91 -15.25
N ILE A 924 8.49 28.81 -16.08
CA ILE A 924 7.18 28.31 -15.66
C ILE A 924 6.96 26.94 -16.31
N ASN A 925 6.55 25.96 -15.52
CA ASN A 925 6.06 24.68 -16.03
C ASN A 925 4.65 24.91 -16.60
N LEU A 926 4.46 24.66 -17.89
CA LEU A 926 3.20 24.92 -18.61
C LEU A 926 2.17 23.79 -18.43
N ASP A 927 2.54 22.72 -17.73
CA ASP A 927 1.70 21.57 -17.42
C ASP A 927 1.21 21.60 -15.96
N SER A 928 2.01 22.10 -15.00
CA SER A 928 1.64 22.28 -13.58
C SER A 928 1.41 23.72 -13.13
N GLY A 929 1.79 24.72 -13.93
CA GLY A 929 1.74 26.15 -13.57
C GLY A 929 2.82 26.60 -12.57
N GLN A 930 3.66 25.69 -12.07
CA GLN A 930 4.65 25.99 -11.03
C GLN A 930 5.87 26.77 -11.57
N LEU A 931 6.45 27.60 -10.72
CA LEU A 931 7.67 28.35 -11.00
C LEU A 931 8.90 27.50 -10.64
N MET A 932 9.84 27.37 -11.58
CA MET A 932 11.10 26.65 -11.43
C MET A 932 12.28 27.54 -11.85
N ALA A 933 13.51 27.09 -11.59
CA ALA A 933 14.72 27.64 -12.18
C ALA A 933 15.25 26.70 -13.26
N VAL A 934 15.90 27.28 -14.28
CA VAL A 934 16.59 26.55 -15.36
C VAL A 934 18.01 27.10 -15.52
N LYS A 935 19.01 26.24 -15.33
CA LYS A 935 20.46 26.52 -15.49
C LYS A 935 20.84 26.19 -16.93
N GLU A 936 20.99 27.20 -17.78
CA GLU A 936 21.46 27.09 -19.17
C GLU A 936 22.99 27.06 -19.22
N ILE A 937 23.54 25.92 -19.63
CA ILE A 937 24.97 25.71 -19.84
C ILE A 937 25.25 25.75 -21.34
N ARG A 938 26.27 26.52 -21.78
CA ARG A 938 26.63 26.67 -23.21
C ARG A 938 27.95 25.99 -23.54
N LEU A 939 27.91 25.08 -24.50
CA LEU A 939 29.01 24.19 -24.89
C LEU A 939 29.73 24.74 -26.12
N GLN A 940 30.37 25.90 -25.96
CA GLN A 940 30.91 26.69 -27.08
C GLN A 940 32.29 26.26 -27.58
N ASP A 941 33.09 25.54 -26.78
CA ASP A 941 34.42 25.04 -27.16
C ASP A 941 34.40 23.50 -27.25
N PRO A 942 34.45 22.91 -28.46
CA PRO A 942 34.44 21.45 -28.66
C PRO A 942 35.54 20.70 -27.92
N THR A 943 36.69 21.33 -27.62
CA THR A 943 37.79 20.69 -26.89
C THR A 943 37.51 20.55 -25.39
N LEU A 944 36.62 21.39 -24.86
CA LEU A 944 36.21 21.37 -23.46
C LEU A 944 34.91 20.58 -23.23
N ILE A 945 34.11 20.31 -24.28
CA ILE A 945 32.83 19.56 -24.17
C ILE A 945 32.97 18.25 -23.37
N PRO A 946 33.95 17.35 -23.62
CA PRO A 946 34.06 16.11 -22.83
C PRO A 946 34.31 16.35 -21.34
N THR A 947 35.00 17.44 -20.99
CA THR A 947 35.28 17.82 -19.59
C THR A 947 34.04 18.41 -18.93
N ILE A 948 33.36 19.35 -19.61
CA ILE A 948 32.15 20.00 -19.10
C ILE A 948 30.99 19.00 -19.01
N ALA A 949 30.82 18.12 -20.01
CA ALA A 949 29.83 17.03 -19.97
C ALA A 949 30.09 16.05 -18.82
N GLY A 950 31.37 15.74 -18.53
CA GLY A 950 31.76 14.97 -17.35
C GLY A 950 31.36 15.65 -16.04
N GLN A 951 31.58 16.95 -15.92
CA GLN A 951 31.18 17.76 -14.74
C GLN A 951 29.65 17.82 -14.59
N ILE A 952 28.91 18.04 -15.67
CA ILE A 952 27.43 18.02 -15.68
C ILE A 952 26.89 16.67 -15.21
N ARG A 953 27.42 15.56 -15.74
CA ARG A 953 27.04 14.21 -15.31
C ARG A 953 27.30 14.00 -13.81
N ASP A 954 28.45 14.44 -13.32
CA ASP A 954 28.83 14.24 -11.91
C ASP A 954 27.99 15.13 -10.97
N GLU A 955 27.60 16.34 -11.39
CA GLU A 955 26.60 17.19 -10.70
C GLU A 955 25.21 16.52 -10.70
N MET A 956 24.76 16.02 -11.85
CA MET A 956 23.45 15.37 -12.02
C MET A 956 23.32 14.07 -11.21
N THR A 957 24.37 13.23 -11.21
CA THR A 957 24.41 11.97 -10.44
C THR A 957 24.34 12.21 -8.92
N VAL A 958 24.78 13.39 -8.46
CA VAL A 958 24.61 13.83 -7.06
C VAL A 958 23.19 14.36 -6.83
N LEU A 959 22.67 15.21 -7.72
CA LEU A 959 21.34 15.83 -7.57
C LEU A 959 20.17 14.84 -7.68
N GLU A 960 20.29 13.76 -8.45
CA GLU A 960 19.23 12.73 -8.63
C GLU A 960 18.91 11.93 -7.37
N VAL A 961 19.82 11.89 -6.38
CA VAL A 961 19.69 11.06 -5.17
C VAL A 961 19.47 11.88 -3.90
N LEU A 962 19.24 13.19 -4.02
CA LEU A 962 19.10 14.13 -2.91
C LEU A 962 17.67 14.66 -2.79
N ASP A 963 17.06 14.46 -1.62
CA ASP A 963 15.78 15.02 -1.23
C ASP A 963 15.83 15.43 0.25
N HIS A 964 15.85 16.74 0.50
CA HIS A 964 15.97 17.33 1.83
C HIS A 964 15.50 18.80 1.82
N PRO A 965 14.79 19.31 2.84
CA PRO A 965 14.28 20.70 2.85
C PRO A 965 15.37 21.77 2.67
N ASN A 966 16.60 21.52 3.14
CA ASN A 966 17.73 22.46 3.01
C ASN A 966 18.69 22.14 1.84
N VAL A 967 18.25 21.31 0.88
CA VAL A 967 18.89 21.13 -0.43
C VAL A 967 17.87 21.57 -1.50
N VAL A 968 18.34 22.05 -2.65
CA VAL A 968 17.47 22.41 -3.77
C VAL A 968 16.97 21.17 -4.52
N SER A 969 15.67 21.06 -4.76
CA SER A 969 15.11 19.92 -5.49
C SER A 969 15.45 19.99 -6.99
N TYR A 970 15.86 18.85 -7.56
CA TYR A 970 16.13 18.67 -9.00
C TYR A 970 14.90 18.09 -9.71
N HIS A 971 14.59 18.60 -10.92
CA HIS A 971 13.40 18.23 -11.69
C HIS A 971 13.69 17.49 -13.01
N GLY A 972 14.95 17.47 -13.47
CA GLY A 972 15.35 16.83 -14.73
C GLY A 972 16.29 17.67 -15.60
N ILE A 973 16.71 17.09 -16.73
CA ILE A 973 17.62 17.70 -17.71
C ILE A 973 17.00 17.70 -19.11
N GLU A 974 17.38 18.66 -19.94
CA GLU A 974 17.10 18.69 -21.39
C GLU A 974 18.38 19.11 -22.14
N VAL A 975 18.81 18.32 -23.13
CA VAL A 975 19.96 18.63 -23.99
C VAL A 975 19.48 19.13 -25.34
N HIS A 976 19.84 20.37 -25.71
CA HIS A 976 19.40 21.01 -26.94
C HIS A 976 20.57 21.68 -27.68
N ARG A 977 21.10 21.00 -28.71
CA ARG A 977 22.23 21.46 -29.55
C ARG A 977 23.51 21.75 -28.75
N ASP A 978 23.95 23.00 -28.73
CA ASP A 978 25.09 23.55 -27.99
C ASP A 978 24.73 23.93 -26.55
N LYS A 979 23.53 23.57 -26.08
CA LYS A 979 23.04 23.90 -24.73
C LYS A 979 22.60 22.67 -23.95
N VAL A 980 22.75 22.77 -22.64
CA VAL A 980 22.14 21.88 -21.65
C VAL A 980 21.31 22.74 -20.68
N TYR A 981 20.08 22.32 -20.42
CA TYR A 981 19.18 22.94 -19.46
C TYR A 981 18.99 21.98 -18.28
N ILE A 982 19.28 22.44 -17.07
CA ILE A 982 19.06 21.69 -15.82
C ILE A 982 17.90 22.37 -15.07
N PHE A 983 16.82 21.65 -14.81
CA PHE A 983 15.61 22.15 -14.15
C PHE A 983 15.63 21.85 -12.64
N MET A 984 15.25 22.83 -11.83
CA MET A 984 15.35 22.77 -10.37
C MET A 984 14.34 23.72 -9.69
N GLU A 985 14.15 23.59 -8.38
CA GLU A 985 13.29 24.45 -7.56
C GLU A 985 13.66 25.95 -7.67
N PHE A 986 12.65 26.84 -7.73
CA PHE A 986 12.87 28.29 -7.74
C PHE A 986 12.96 28.89 -6.32
N CYS A 987 14.18 29.14 -5.85
CA CYS A 987 14.43 29.86 -4.59
C CYS A 987 14.23 31.38 -4.77
N SER A 988 13.04 31.88 -4.45
CA SER A 988 12.62 33.25 -4.74
C SER A 988 13.21 34.35 -3.84
N GLY A 989 13.81 33.98 -2.70
CA GLY A 989 14.41 34.91 -1.74
C GLY A 989 15.82 35.39 -2.13
N GLY A 990 16.40 34.88 -3.21
CA GLY A 990 17.76 35.21 -3.65
C GLY A 990 18.83 34.42 -2.90
N SER A 991 20.08 34.89 -2.97
CA SER A 991 21.22 34.29 -2.28
C SER A 991 21.51 34.96 -0.94
N LEU A 992 22.13 34.22 -0.02
CA LEU A 992 22.62 34.74 1.25
C LEU A 992 23.67 35.84 1.04
N ALA A 993 24.45 35.79 -0.04
CA ALA A 993 25.32 36.89 -0.47
C ALA A 993 24.54 38.20 -0.67
N GLY A 994 23.42 38.17 -1.39
CA GLY A 994 22.58 39.36 -1.62
C GLY A 994 21.88 39.87 -0.36
N LEU A 995 21.63 39.01 0.63
CA LEU A 995 21.21 39.46 1.96
C LEU A 995 22.35 40.21 2.67
N LEU A 996 23.57 39.68 2.62
CA LEU A 996 24.74 40.23 3.31
C LEU A 996 25.34 41.48 2.65
N GLU A 997 25.01 41.77 1.38
CA GLU A 997 25.27 43.08 0.75
C GLU A 997 24.63 44.25 1.54
N HIS A 998 23.57 43.99 2.31
CA HIS A 998 22.89 44.99 3.13
C HIS A 998 23.52 45.15 4.53
N GLY A 999 24.51 44.33 4.89
CA GLY A 999 25.21 44.36 6.17
C GLY A 999 25.21 43.03 6.91
N ARG A 1000 25.58 43.06 8.20
CA ARG A 1000 25.51 41.89 9.08
C ARG A 1000 24.05 41.54 9.40
N ILE A 1001 23.80 40.29 9.76
CA ILE A 1001 22.59 39.93 10.49
C ILE A 1001 22.79 40.40 11.93
N GLU A 1002 21.97 41.33 12.41
CA GLU A 1002 22.13 41.91 13.75
C GLU A 1002 21.56 41.04 14.87
N ASP A 1003 20.56 40.22 14.54
CA ASP A 1003 19.90 39.30 15.47
C ASP A 1003 20.56 37.92 15.42
N GLU A 1004 21.20 37.53 16.53
CA GLU A 1004 21.86 36.24 16.66
C GLU A 1004 20.87 35.07 16.55
N GLN A 1005 19.59 35.21 16.93
CA GLN A 1005 18.61 34.12 16.78
C GLN A 1005 18.38 33.79 15.29
N VAL A 1006 18.38 34.79 14.40
CA VAL A 1006 18.30 34.57 12.94
C VAL A 1006 19.56 33.85 12.43
N ILE A 1007 20.74 34.23 12.92
CA ILE A 1007 22.01 33.53 12.61
C ILE A 1007 21.94 32.08 13.08
N MET A 1008 21.43 31.82 14.28
CA MET A 1008 21.29 30.48 14.86
C MET A 1008 20.31 29.60 14.06
N VAL A 1009 19.18 30.15 13.61
CA VAL A 1009 18.21 29.44 12.74
C VAL A 1009 18.83 29.10 11.39
N TYR A 1010 19.56 30.04 10.77
CA TYR A 1010 20.27 29.79 9.51
C TYR A 1010 21.44 28.81 9.67
N ALA A 1011 22.22 28.91 10.75
CA ALA A 1011 23.27 27.95 11.07
C ALA A 1011 22.72 26.54 11.31
N LEU A 1012 21.56 26.43 11.96
CA LEU A 1012 20.85 25.16 12.15
C LEU A 1012 20.41 24.55 10.80
N GLN A 1013 19.70 25.31 9.96
CA GLN A 1013 19.24 24.82 8.65
C GLN A 1013 20.40 24.40 7.73
N LEU A 1014 21.52 25.15 7.77
CA LEU A 1014 22.75 24.78 7.08
C LEU A 1014 23.38 23.50 7.64
N LEU A 1015 23.42 23.33 8.96
CA LEU A 1015 23.95 22.10 9.59
C LEU A 1015 23.10 20.86 9.28
N GLU A 1016 21.77 20.98 9.24
CA GLU A 1016 20.88 19.85 8.95
C GLU A 1016 21.01 19.42 7.49
N GLY A 1017 21.01 20.38 6.55
CA GLY A 1017 21.35 20.11 5.15
C GLY A 1017 22.75 19.51 4.95
N LEU A 1018 23.75 19.99 5.69
CA LEU A 1018 25.12 19.50 5.57
C LEU A 1018 25.32 18.12 6.20
N GLY A 1019 24.65 17.85 7.32
CA GLY A 1019 24.60 16.53 7.95
C GLY A 1019 24.03 15.48 7.00
N TYR A 1020 22.89 15.77 6.36
CA TYR A 1020 22.27 14.92 5.35
C TYR A 1020 23.20 14.60 4.17
N LEU A 1021 23.92 15.60 3.64
CA LEU A 1021 24.91 15.40 2.59
C LEU A 1021 26.05 14.46 3.04
N HIS A 1022 26.60 14.70 4.24
CA HIS A 1022 27.72 13.91 4.78
C HIS A 1022 27.30 12.47 5.12
N GLU A 1023 26.08 12.25 5.59
CA GLU A 1023 25.52 10.92 5.86
C GLU A 1023 25.23 10.13 4.57
N SER A 1024 24.82 10.82 3.51
CA SER A 1024 24.72 10.30 2.14
C SER A 1024 26.09 10.06 1.48
N GLY A 1025 27.19 10.46 2.14
CA GLY A 1025 28.55 10.27 1.64
C GLY A 1025 28.98 11.29 0.58
N ILE A 1026 28.30 12.43 0.50
CA ILE A 1026 28.57 13.53 -0.43
C ILE A 1026 29.27 14.67 0.32
N VAL A 1027 30.25 15.31 -0.30
CA VAL A 1027 30.96 16.49 0.24
C VAL A 1027 30.86 17.61 -0.78
N HIS A 1028 30.38 18.79 -0.38
CA HIS A 1028 29.92 19.86 -1.27
C HIS A 1028 31.05 20.72 -1.84
N ARG A 1029 32.09 21.01 -1.05
CA ARG A 1029 33.38 21.62 -1.44
C ARG A 1029 33.38 23.06 -1.91
N ASP A 1030 32.22 23.67 -2.15
CA ASP A 1030 32.07 25.07 -2.58
C ASP A 1030 30.93 25.77 -1.81
N ILE A 1031 30.95 25.61 -0.47
CA ILE A 1031 30.02 26.30 0.43
C ILE A 1031 30.48 27.74 0.62
N LYS A 1032 29.63 28.68 0.21
CA LYS A 1032 29.83 30.13 0.27
C LYS A 1032 28.46 30.84 0.19
N PRO A 1033 28.33 32.12 0.61
CA PRO A 1033 27.04 32.82 0.62
C PRO A 1033 26.37 32.92 -0.77
N GLU A 1034 27.13 32.85 -1.86
CA GLU A 1034 26.60 32.82 -3.22
C GLU A 1034 25.88 31.50 -3.57
N ASN A 1035 26.30 30.37 -2.98
CA ASN A 1035 25.77 29.02 -3.21
C ASN A 1035 24.73 28.59 -2.15
N ILE A 1036 24.18 29.56 -1.42
CA ILE A 1036 23.18 29.37 -0.38
C ILE A 1036 22.00 30.27 -0.73
N LEU A 1037 20.85 29.68 -1.10
CA LEU A 1037 19.66 30.44 -1.50
C LEU A 1037 18.56 30.37 -0.46
N LEU A 1038 17.64 31.34 -0.47
CA LEU A 1038 16.43 31.36 0.36
C LEU A 1038 15.19 31.15 -0.51
N ASN A 1039 14.24 30.34 -0.03
CA ASN A 1039 12.92 30.20 -0.68
C ASN A 1039 11.91 31.27 -0.18
N HIS A 1040 10.66 31.19 -0.65
CA HIS A 1040 9.61 32.17 -0.32
C HIS A 1040 9.24 32.21 1.18
N ASN A 1041 9.55 31.17 1.95
CA ASN A 1041 9.33 31.09 3.40
C ASN A 1041 10.60 31.43 4.21
N GLY A 1042 11.65 31.93 3.56
CA GLY A 1042 12.94 32.22 4.21
C GLY A 1042 13.76 30.99 4.60
N VAL A 1043 13.39 29.79 4.14
CA VAL A 1043 14.15 28.55 4.36
C VAL A 1043 15.37 28.53 3.45
N ILE A 1044 16.54 28.27 4.05
CA ILE A 1044 17.82 28.17 3.37
C ILE A 1044 17.99 26.82 2.66
N LYS A 1045 18.53 26.85 1.43
CA LYS A 1045 18.87 25.69 0.59
C LYS A 1045 20.27 25.80 -0.02
N TYR A 1046 21.03 24.70 0.00
CA TYR A 1046 22.28 24.54 -0.74
C TYR A 1046 22.04 24.38 -2.25
N VAL A 1047 22.89 25.01 -3.08
CA VAL A 1047 22.86 24.94 -4.55
C VAL A 1047 24.26 24.78 -5.18
N ASP A 1048 24.30 24.51 -6.48
CA ASP A 1048 25.51 24.38 -7.33
C ASP A 1048 26.46 23.25 -6.89
N PHE A 1049 26.10 22.01 -7.24
CA PHE A 1049 26.83 20.80 -6.85
C PHE A 1049 27.98 20.45 -7.81
N GLY A 1050 28.33 21.34 -8.75
CA GLY A 1050 29.39 21.14 -9.76
C GLY A 1050 30.82 20.91 -9.22
N ALA A 1051 31.05 21.15 -7.92
CA ALA A 1051 32.30 20.84 -7.21
C ALA A 1051 32.22 19.62 -6.28
N ALA A 1052 31.01 19.04 -6.11
CA ALA A 1052 30.73 18.01 -5.10
C ALA A 1052 31.41 16.66 -5.42
N LYS A 1053 31.52 15.79 -4.42
CA LYS A 1053 32.06 14.44 -4.62
C LYS A 1053 31.41 13.37 -3.73
N VAL A 1054 30.98 12.28 -4.37
CA VAL A 1054 30.55 11.03 -3.73
C VAL A 1054 31.73 10.24 -3.17
N ILE A 1055 31.60 9.72 -1.95
CA ILE A 1055 32.56 8.87 -1.24
C ILE A 1055 31.95 7.46 -1.08
N ALA A 1056 32.26 6.57 -2.03
CA ALA A 1056 31.68 5.24 -2.07
C ALA A 1056 32.00 4.39 -0.82
N ARG A 1057 30.97 3.91 -0.11
CA ARG A 1057 31.07 3.06 1.09
C ARG A 1057 31.41 1.59 0.79
N GLN A 1058 32.51 1.32 0.07
CA GLN A 1058 33.16 -0.01 0.08
C GLN A 1058 34.59 0.01 -0.48
N SER A 1059 35.47 -0.77 0.15
CA SER A 1059 36.92 -0.69 -0.06
C SER A 1059 37.41 -1.41 -1.33
N LYS A 1060 37.30 -0.79 -2.53
CA LYS A 1060 38.23 -1.06 -3.66
C LYS A 1060 38.16 -0.16 -4.94
N THR A 1061 38.18 1.17 -4.82
CA THR A 1061 38.71 1.99 -5.93
C THR A 1061 39.43 3.27 -5.49
N LEU A 1062 40.72 3.15 -5.22
CA LEU A 1062 41.65 4.24 -5.55
C LEU A 1062 41.88 4.20 -7.06
N ILE A 1063 41.02 4.87 -7.83
CA ILE A 1063 41.40 5.28 -9.19
C ILE A 1063 42.63 6.18 -9.02
N ALA A 1064 43.65 5.92 -9.84
CA ALA A 1064 45.01 6.35 -9.55
C ALA A 1064 45.14 7.86 -9.26
N ALA A 1065 45.93 8.18 -8.25
CA ALA A 1065 46.71 9.40 -8.30
C ALA A 1065 47.76 9.23 -9.40
N GLU A 1066 47.37 9.49 -10.65
CA GLU A 1066 48.32 9.50 -11.76
C GLU A 1066 49.41 10.52 -11.50
N GLN A 1067 50.66 10.06 -11.54
CA GLN A 1067 51.84 10.91 -11.45
C GLN A 1067 52.04 11.60 -12.80
N GLY A 1068 51.21 12.62 -13.07
CA GLY A 1068 51.20 13.37 -14.33
C GLY A 1068 50.95 14.85 -14.09
N GLY A 1069 51.93 15.69 -14.46
CA GLY A 1069 51.93 17.10 -14.10
C GLY A 1069 50.98 17.98 -14.93
N LYS A 1070 49.78 18.25 -14.41
CA LYS A 1070 49.05 19.51 -14.59
C LYS A 1070 48.37 19.87 -13.27
N ALA A 1071 48.50 21.11 -12.82
CA ALA A 1071 47.82 21.57 -11.61
C ALA A 1071 46.30 21.46 -11.83
N LYS A 1072 45.60 20.68 -11.00
CA LYS A 1072 44.13 20.69 -10.97
C LYS A 1072 43.70 22.10 -10.55
N SER A 1073 42.81 22.71 -11.33
CA SER A 1073 42.38 24.09 -11.09
C SER A 1073 41.85 24.24 -9.67
N MET A 1074 42.34 25.26 -8.97
CA MET A 1074 41.94 25.56 -7.59
C MET A 1074 40.57 26.26 -7.63
N THR A 1075 39.52 25.47 -7.84
CA THR A 1075 38.14 25.96 -8.03
C THR A 1075 37.45 26.22 -6.70
N GLY A 1076 36.97 27.45 -6.52
CA GLY A 1076 36.27 27.95 -5.33
C GLY A 1076 36.84 29.31 -4.92
N THR A 1077 36.10 30.09 -4.14
CA THR A 1077 36.60 31.38 -3.64
C THR A 1077 37.56 31.12 -2.47
N PRO A 1078 38.86 31.48 -2.53
CA PRO A 1078 39.89 30.91 -1.63
C PRO A 1078 39.65 31.13 -0.13
N MET A 1079 38.91 32.19 0.21
CA MET A 1079 38.52 32.57 1.56
C MET A 1079 37.48 31.67 2.27
N TYR A 1080 36.88 30.69 1.59
CA TYR A 1080 36.08 29.64 2.24
C TYR A 1080 36.78 28.27 2.22
N MET A 1081 37.96 28.16 1.60
CA MET A 1081 38.74 26.92 1.57
C MET A 1081 39.44 26.67 2.92
N SER A 1082 39.57 25.40 3.27
CA SER A 1082 40.27 24.97 4.48
C SER A 1082 41.79 24.84 4.29
N PRO A 1083 42.61 24.89 5.37
CA PRO A 1083 44.07 24.82 5.30
C PRO A 1083 44.59 23.59 4.56
N GLU A 1084 43.95 22.44 4.73
CA GLU A 1084 44.34 21.21 4.06
C GLU A 1084 44.00 21.22 2.55
N VAL A 1085 42.93 21.89 2.12
CA VAL A 1085 42.57 22.04 0.69
C VAL A 1085 43.60 22.92 -0.02
N ILE A 1086 43.95 24.07 0.54
CA ILE A 1086 44.88 25.04 -0.08
C ILE A 1086 46.29 24.45 -0.26
N LYS A 1087 46.70 23.53 0.61
CA LYS A 1087 48.00 22.84 0.51
C LYS A 1087 47.97 21.57 -0.35
N GLY A 1088 46.79 21.06 -0.72
CA GLY A 1088 46.64 19.71 -1.28
C GLY A 1088 46.98 18.59 -0.29
N GLU A 1089 46.87 18.84 1.02
CA GLU A 1089 46.98 17.81 2.06
C GLU A 1089 45.74 16.90 2.08
N ASN A 1090 45.82 15.74 2.73
CA ASN A 1090 44.68 14.82 2.83
C ASN A 1090 43.54 15.46 3.66
N PRO A 1091 42.30 15.58 3.14
CA PRO A 1091 41.17 16.23 3.82
C PRO A 1091 40.70 15.57 5.12
N GLY A 1092 41.30 14.45 5.56
CA GLY A 1092 41.12 13.93 6.92
C GLY A 1092 39.78 13.23 7.12
N ARG A 1093 38.93 13.76 8.01
CA ARG A 1093 37.58 13.24 8.24
C ARG A 1093 36.69 13.64 7.05
N ALA A 1094 35.84 12.73 6.57
CA ALA A 1094 34.85 13.07 5.54
C ALA A 1094 33.99 14.26 6.02
N GLY A 1095 33.72 15.21 5.13
CA GLY A 1095 32.96 16.43 5.45
C GLY A 1095 33.73 17.56 6.17
N ALA A 1096 34.94 17.32 6.69
CA ALA A 1096 35.67 18.32 7.49
C ALA A 1096 35.99 19.62 6.72
N VAL A 1097 36.17 19.55 5.39
CA VAL A 1097 36.41 20.72 4.54
C VAL A 1097 35.18 21.64 4.50
N ASP A 1098 33.98 21.06 4.38
CA ASP A 1098 32.71 21.79 4.30
C ASP A 1098 32.38 22.48 5.64
N VAL A 1099 32.72 21.85 6.77
CA VAL A 1099 32.52 22.43 8.11
C VAL A 1099 33.35 23.71 8.32
N TRP A 1100 34.56 23.77 7.74
CA TRP A 1100 35.37 24.99 7.76
C TRP A 1100 34.70 26.10 6.94
N SER A 1101 34.23 25.78 5.73
CA SER A 1101 33.52 26.71 4.85
C SER A 1101 32.21 27.23 5.48
N LEU A 1102 31.44 26.36 6.15
CA LEU A 1102 30.26 26.73 6.92
C LEU A 1102 30.61 27.70 8.08
N GLY A 1103 31.72 27.46 8.79
CA GLY A 1103 32.23 28.38 9.80
C GLY A 1103 32.53 29.77 9.22
N CYS A 1104 33.13 29.84 8.02
CA CYS A 1104 33.35 31.11 7.32
C CYS A 1104 32.03 31.83 6.98
N VAL A 1105 31.00 31.11 6.51
CA VAL A 1105 29.67 31.69 6.21
C VAL A 1105 29.01 32.26 7.48
N ILE A 1106 29.03 31.52 8.60
CA ILE A 1106 28.43 31.97 9.87
C ILE A 1106 29.17 33.18 10.44
N LEU A 1107 30.50 33.23 10.29
CA LEU A 1107 31.31 34.39 10.65
C LEU A 1107 30.95 35.63 9.82
N GLU A 1108 30.70 35.46 8.52
CA GLU A 1108 30.28 36.57 7.65
C GLU A 1108 28.86 37.05 7.99
N MET A 1109 27.93 36.16 8.33
CA MET A 1109 26.60 36.53 8.84
C MET A 1109 26.68 37.40 10.10
N ALA A 1110 27.51 37.02 11.09
CA ALA A 1110 27.65 37.74 12.36
C ALA A 1110 28.39 39.08 12.25
N THR A 1111 29.37 39.18 11.35
CA THR A 1111 30.24 40.36 11.24
C THR A 1111 29.83 41.32 10.11
N GLY A 1112 29.05 40.85 9.13
CA GLY A 1112 28.80 41.58 7.88
C GLY A 1112 30.06 41.79 7.05
N ARG A 1113 31.08 40.94 7.26
CA ARG A 1113 32.40 41.08 6.65
C ARG A 1113 32.96 39.73 6.22
N ARG A 1114 33.34 39.71 4.95
CA ARG A 1114 34.11 38.65 4.30
C ARG A 1114 35.28 38.16 5.18
N PRO A 1115 35.46 36.83 5.34
CA PRO A 1115 36.62 36.26 6.04
C PRO A 1115 37.95 36.86 5.55
N TRP A 1116 38.78 37.30 6.50
CA TRP A 1116 40.04 38.01 6.26
C TRP A 1116 39.93 39.32 5.42
N ALA A 1117 38.82 40.08 5.54
CA ALA A 1117 38.63 41.39 4.89
C ALA A 1117 39.69 42.49 5.18
N SER A 1118 40.71 42.20 5.99
CA SER A 1118 41.90 43.06 6.21
C SER A 1118 43.11 42.65 5.34
N LEU A 1119 42.97 41.70 4.42
CA LEU A 1119 44.01 41.25 3.49
C LEU A 1119 43.61 41.58 2.04
N ASP A 1120 44.32 42.52 1.42
CA ASP A 1120 43.94 43.13 0.14
C ASP A 1120 44.09 42.22 -1.11
N ASN A 1121 44.53 40.97 -0.96
CA ASN A 1121 44.59 40.02 -2.07
C ASN A 1121 44.45 38.55 -1.65
N GLU A 1122 43.91 37.73 -2.57
CA GLU A 1122 43.63 36.31 -2.37
C GLU A 1122 44.90 35.48 -2.06
N TRP A 1123 46.07 35.88 -2.55
CA TRP A 1123 47.33 35.19 -2.28
C TRP A 1123 47.78 35.35 -0.83
N ALA A 1124 47.58 36.52 -0.22
CA ALA A 1124 47.81 36.75 1.20
C ALA A 1124 46.80 35.95 2.06
N ILE A 1125 45.53 35.89 1.64
CA ILE A 1125 44.49 35.07 2.28
C ILE A 1125 44.88 33.59 2.24
N MET A 1126 45.20 33.05 1.05
CA MET A 1126 45.65 31.66 0.88
C MET A 1126 46.89 31.34 1.71
N TYR A 1127 47.89 32.22 1.72
CA TYR A 1127 49.10 32.04 2.53
C TYR A 1127 48.76 32.02 4.03
N ASN A 1128 47.91 32.92 4.51
CA ASN A 1128 47.52 33.00 5.92
C ASN A 1128 46.75 31.75 6.37
N ILE A 1129 45.80 31.27 5.56
CA ILE A 1129 45.07 30.02 5.80
C ILE A 1129 46.02 28.82 5.74
N ALA A 1130 46.98 28.78 4.81
CA ALA A 1130 47.98 27.71 4.71
C ALA A 1130 48.95 27.67 5.90
N GLN A 1131 49.29 28.82 6.50
CA GLN A 1131 49.99 28.87 7.79
C GLN A 1131 49.14 28.32 8.95
N GLY A 1132 47.84 28.14 8.74
CA GLY A 1132 46.87 27.61 9.71
C GLY A 1132 46.33 28.66 10.68
N ASN A 1133 46.32 29.92 10.28
CA ASN A 1133 45.73 31.01 11.04
C ASN A 1133 44.21 31.08 10.75
N PRO A 1134 43.34 31.03 11.77
CA PRO A 1134 41.89 31.18 11.58
C PRO A 1134 41.52 32.60 11.13
N PRO A 1135 40.27 32.83 10.67
CA PRO A 1135 39.75 34.18 10.46
C PRO A 1135 39.59 34.92 11.80
N GLN A 1136 39.50 36.25 11.73
CA GLN A 1136 39.21 37.07 12.92
C GLN A 1136 37.80 36.75 13.42
N LEU A 1137 37.70 36.12 14.59
CA LEU A 1137 36.42 35.80 15.22
C LEU A 1137 35.60 37.07 15.51
N PRO A 1138 34.25 36.98 15.52
CA PRO A 1138 33.39 38.09 15.91
C PRO A 1138 33.69 38.61 17.31
N LEU A 1139 33.38 39.87 17.56
CA LEU A 1139 33.41 40.46 18.90
C LEU A 1139 32.22 39.95 19.75
N PRO A 1140 32.29 39.99 21.09
CA PRO A 1140 31.21 39.48 21.96
C PRO A 1140 29.86 40.23 21.86
N ASP A 1141 29.84 41.41 21.24
CA ASP A 1141 28.64 42.18 20.87
C ASP A 1141 28.09 41.83 19.47
N GLN A 1142 28.83 41.03 18.70
CA GLN A 1142 28.44 40.53 17.38
C GLN A 1142 27.98 39.06 17.39
N LEU A 1143 28.46 38.27 18.36
CA LEU A 1143 28.09 36.87 18.54
C LEU A 1143 28.36 36.43 19.99
N SER A 1144 27.46 35.62 20.57
CA SER A 1144 27.59 35.11 21.93
C SER A 1144 28.89 34.31 22.16
N PRO A 1145 29.35 34.18 23.42
CA PRO A 1145 30.47 33.30 23.76
C PRO A 1145 30.30 31.85 23.25
N GLN A 1146 29.06 31.35 23.21
CA GLN A 1146 28.69 30.05 22.70
C GLN A 1146 28.84 29.96 21.18
N GLY A 1147 28.38 30.97 20.42
CA GLY A 1147 28.58 31.04 18.96
C GLY A 1147 30.06 31.23 18.59
N ILE A 1148 30.80 32.00 19.38
CA ILE A 1148 32.26 32.13 19.24
C ILE A 1148 32.96 30.79 19.52
N ASP A 1149 32.46 29.96 20.44
CA ASP A 1149 32.99 28.60 20.67
C ASP A 1149 32.61 27.61 19.56
N PHE A 1150 31.40 27.71 19.00
CA PHE A 1150 30.99 26.98 17.81
C PHE A 1150 31.96 27.25 16.65
N LEU A 1151 32.25 28.53 16.36
CA LEU A 1151 33.21 28.92 15.32
C LEU A 1151 34.63 28.37 15.57
N LYS A 1152 35.11 28.33 16.83
CA LYS A 1152 36.40 27.68 17.16
C LYS A 1152 36.42 26.19 16.80
N LYS A 1153 35.30 25.48 16.97
CA LYS A 1153 35.18 24.06 16.61
C LYS A 1153 35.12 23.82 15.10
N CYS A 1154 34.57 24.77 14.34
CA CYS A 1154 34.70 24.79 12.87
C CYS A 1154 36.15 25.06 12.41
N PHE A 1155 36.84 26.03 13.03
CA PHE A 1155 38.19 26.45 12.64
C PHE A 1155 39.34 25.63 13.25
N VAL A 1156 39.08 24.40 13.69
CA VAL A 1156 40.15 23.48 14.14
C VAL A 1156 41.07 23.13 12.95
N ARG A 1157 42.38 23.36 13.14
CA ARG A 1157 43.41 23.19 12.10
C ARG A 1157 43.60 21.75 11.63
N ASP A 1158 43.51 20.75 12.52
CA ASP A 1158 43.59 19.34 12.12
C ASP A 1158 42.21 18.84 11.68
N PRO A 1159 41.99 18.48 10.40
CA PRO A 1159 40.70 18.02 9.89
C PRO A 1159 40.26 16.65 10.45
N LYS A 1160 41.08 15.96 11.24
CA LYS A 1160 40.66 14.77 12.01
C LYS A 1160 40.02 15.14 13.35
N LEU A 1161 40.48 16.23 13.96
CA LEU A 1161 40.03 16.75 15.26
C LEU A 1161 38.94 17.82 15.12
N ARG A 1162 38.79 18.42 13.94
CA ARG A 1162 37.66 19.28 13.57
C ARG A 1162 36.35 18.51 13.72
N ALA A 1163 35.34 19.19 14.28
CA ALA A 1163 34.01 18.62 14.44
C ALA A 1163 33.37 18.35 13.07
N SER A 1164 32.52 17.33 13.01
CA SER A 1164 31.60 17.04 11.90
C SER A 1164 30.28 17.79 12.07
N ALA A 1165 29.47 17.85 11.01
CA ALA A 1165 28.13 18.44 11.08
C ALA A 1165 27.26 17.81 12.19
N ALA A 1166 27.32 16.48 12.38
CA ALA A 1166 26.59 15.77 13.43
C ALA A 1166 27.05 16.14 14.86
N GLU A 1167 28.36 16.32 15.10
CA GLU A 1167 28.90 16.80 16.39
C GLU A 1167 28.55 18.29 16.63
N LEU A 1168 28.41 19.08 15.55
CA LEU A 1168 28.03 20.50 15.63
C LEU A 1168 26.53 20.72 15.82
N LEU A 1169 25.66 19.83 15.32
CA LEU A 1169 24.23 19.83 15.62
C LEU A 1169 23.92 19.61 17.11
N GLN A 1170 24.85 18.97 17.83
CA GLN A 1170 24.77 18.76 19.29
C GLN A 1170 25.48 19.86 20.10
N HIS A 1171 26.00 20.91 19.44
CA HIS A 1171 26.70 22.00 20.13
C HIS A 1171 25.71 22.85 20.94
N GLU A 1172 26.12 23.31 22.13
CA GLU A 1172 25.28 24.12 23.05
C GLU A 1172 24.62 25.32 22.37
N TRP A 1173 25.33 25.99 21.45
CA TRP A 1173 24.79 27.13 20.68
C TRP A 1173 23.61 26.72 19.78
N ILE A 1174 23.69 25.57 19.12
CA ILE A 1174 22.62 25.05 18.25
C ILE A 1174 21.49 24.41 19.08
N MET A 1175 21.83 23.72 20.16
CA MET A 1175 20.86 23.18 21.12
C MET A 1175 20.06 24.27 21.84
N ALA A 1176 20.65 25.47 22.03
CA ALA A 1176 19.94 26.62 22.57
C ALA A 1176 18.83 27.11 21.61
N ILE A 1177 19.09 27.24 20.30
CA ILE A 1177 18.02 27.61 19.36
C ILE A 1177 17.01 26.47 19.17
N LYS A 1178 17.44 25.20 19.14
CA LYS A 1178 16.51 24.05 19.10
C LYS A 1178 15.56 24.02 20.30
N SER A 1179 16.02 24.38 21.50
CA SER A 1179 15.17 24.45 22.69
C SER A 1179 14.29 25.71 22.77
N GLN A 1180 14.69 26.82 22.13
CA GLN A 1180 13.84 28.02 22.00
C GLN A 1180 12.76 27.85 20.93
N VAL A 1181 13.08 27.30 19.76
CA VAL A 1181 12.12 27.04 18.65
C VAL A 1181 11.07 25.99 19.01
N SER A 1182 11.23 25.27 20.14
CA SER A 1182 10.28 24.28 20.65
C SER A 1182 9.51 24.72 21.92
N ILE A 1183 9.50 26.02 22.26
CA ILE A 1183 8.80 26.57 23.44
C ILE A 1183 8.06 27.90 23.10
N ASP A 1184 6.74 27.93 23.37
CA ASP A 1184 5.78 29.06 23.48
C ASP A 1184 5.02 29.65 22.25
N PRO A 1185 3.66 29.68 22.29
CA PRO A 1185 2.74 30.43 21.39
C PRO A 1185 1.82 31.48 22.10
N GLY A 1186 1.38 32.58 21.44
CA GLY A 1186 0.38 33.53 22.02
C GLY A 1186 -0.38 34.53 21.09
N THR A 1187 -1.72 34.63 21.23
CA THR A 1187 -2.67 35.51 20.48
C THR A 1187 -3.34 36.54 21.41
N PRO A 1188 -3.66 37.78 20.97
CA PRO A 1188 -4.84 38.02 20.12
C PRO A 1188 -4.60 39.06 18.99
N SER A 1189 -5.58 39.25 18.11
CA SER A 1189 -5.64 40.36 17.14
C SER A 1189 -6.59 41.48 17.62
N GLU A 1190 -6.46 42.68 17.07
CA GLU A 1190 -7.07 43.91 17.60
C GLU A 1190 -8.60 44.02 17.42
N ASN A 1191 -9.25 44.70 18.37
CA ASN A 1191 -10.01 45.92 18.04
C ASN A 1191 -10.20 46.79 19.29
N GLY A 1192 -9.93 48.09 19.18
CA GLY A 1192 -9.68 48.95 20.34
C GLY A 1192 -10.86 49.85 20.78
N SER A 1193 -10.60 50.62 21.82
CA SER A 1193 -11.23 51.92 22.08
C SER A 1193 -10.22 52.82 22.81
N ALA A 1194 -10.30 54.13 22.60
CA ALA A 1194 -9.23 55.06 22.96
C ALA A 1194 -9.44 55.74 24.32
N HIS A 1195 -8.35 56.11 24.99
CA HIS A 1195 -8.28 57.43 25.65
C HIS A 1195 -6.85 57.97 25.79
N SER A 1196 -6.79 59.29 25.75
CA SER A 1196 -5.67 60.23 25.69
C SER A 1196 -4.65 60.26 26.85
N ALA A 1197 -3.46 60.79 26.52
CA ALA A 1197 -2.64 61.73 27.30
C ALA A 1197 -1.43 61.24 28.15
N SER A 1198 -0.24 61.40 27.55
CA SER A 1198 0.95 62.09 28.09
C SER A 1198 1.68 61.64 29.38
N SER A 1199 3.00 61.43 29.20
CA SER A 1199 4.13 62.06 29.94
C SER A 1199 5.11 61.17 30.73
N ARG A 1200 6.40 61.48 30.52
CA ARG A 1200 7.57 61.36 31.44
C ARG A 1200 7.56 60.26 32.53
N GLY A 1201 8.26 59.15 32.31
CA GLY A 1201 9.73 59.07 32.38
C GLY A 1201 10.39 58.64 33.70
N SER A 1202 11.48 57.87 33.53
CA SER A 1202 12.66 57.71 34.41
C SER A 1202 12.65 56.76 35.63
N LEU A 1203 13.78 56.04 35.71
CA LEU A 1203 14.43 55.41 36.88
C LEU A 1203 13.82 54.12 37.45
N GLY A 1204 14.71 53.15 37.64
CA GLY A 1204 14.47 51.74 37.99
C GLY A 1204 15.68 50.93 37.56
#